data_AF-F0YHJ9-F1
#
_entry.id   AF-F0YHJ9-F1
#
_cell.length_a   1.000
_cell.length_b   1.000
_cell.length_c   1.000
_cell.angle_alpha   90.00
_cell.angle_beta   90.00
_cell.angle_gamma   90.00
#
_symmetry.space_group_name_H-M   'P 1'
#
loop_
_entity.id
_entity.type
_entity.pdbx_description
1 polymer ?
#
loop_
_entity_poly.entity_id
_entity_poly.type
_entity_poly.pdbx_seq_one_letter_code
_entity_poly.pdbx_strand_id
1 'polypeptide(L)'
;MSTKGKFVIKPFRPHCQMDAEQAQRIWAQLRLAVSEIYNKNASVLSFEELYRNAYNLVLHKHGDLLYDGVQETVEMRLRSVAEAVASSPDEQLLSQICEQWKEHQVTMVMVRDILMYMDRTYVPQNKKMAVYDVGLRAFRETITRHDHVRDRLRCVLLENVRIERAGRLIDQTGMRCALYMLADLGIESSSVYEEDFECFFLEETRSFYRNESRAFLAANTCPDYLKKVESRLNEEQDRVPNYLHASTRPKLEHIVESELISAHAASLINSRDGGFMSLLDMSEDRMSDLARMYALFSRVPATLDLLRGALFEHVYDAGRRLVDTAVEMPVDFLEGLLLLRSKYDAVVTLAFRGETAAQKRLKEAFEQFLNADARCASCLVIYVDELMRRGFKGATERDVERQLDQVILIFRYLNDKDVFEAYYKQHLAKRLLHARSMPSDAERSMLAKLKSECGYQFTTKLEGMFTDIRFSKDAMDKYRAHTTRTSPGSEVHAVVRPTILALDLDVTTLTAGYWPMQATNTCRLPAAAQAVCEPFESFYLKQHTGRKLTWLTSTGSAEIRATFSQAAKHELTVSTYMMCILVLFNDLDHGAEITFAALAAQTKIPRNELKRHVVSLCTPKHRILLKKSKGKGVSDDDAFKVNIKYSSKLKRVRVPLVAMKEAGAHPDSSDKVPAAVEEDRRHLCEATVVRIMKARKHAKHNDLIAEVTRQLSQRFFPQPQFIKKCIESLLEREYLERDASDSKMYIYMA
;
A
#
# COMPACT_ATOMS: atom_id res chain seq x y z
N MET A 1 -36.32 54.51 79.75
CA MET A 1 -35.50 54.09 78.59
C MET A 1 -34.63 55.26 78.19
N SER A 2 -33.32 55.11 78.38
CA SER A 2 -32.30 56.17 78.33
C SER A 2 -31.94 56.57 76.90
N THR A 3 -31.55 57.84 76.78
CA THR A 3 -31.23 58.66 75.61
C THR A 3 -30.03 58.14 74.81
N LYS A 4 -30.20 57.91 73.49
CA LYS A 4 -29.07 57.75 72.56
C LYS A 4 -28.48 59.13 72.25
N GLY A 5 -27.41 59.49 72.95
CA GLY A 5 -26.61 60.68 72.66
C GLY A 5 -25.98 60.60 71.26
N LYS A 6 -26.24 61.62 70.42
CA LYS A 6 -25.44 61.87 69.21
C LYS A 6 -24.08 62.39 69.64
N PHE A 7 -23.02 61.63 69.35
CA PHE A 7 -21.65 62.11 69.47
C PHE A 7 -21.44 63.27 68.48
N VAL A 8 -21.21 64.48 69.00
CA VAL A 8 -20.75 65.63 68.20
C VAL A 8 -19.22 65.63 68.26
N ILE A 9 -18.59 65.16 67.19
CA ILE A 9 -17.15 65.29 66.99
C ILE A 9 -16.87 66.78 66.78
N LYS A 10 -15.96 67.38 67.57
CA LYS A 10 -15.48 68.75 67.37
C LYS A 10 -15.02 68.95 65.92
N PRO A 11 -15.21 70.12 65.29
CA PRO A 11 -14.82 70.32 63.90
C PRO A 11 -13.35 69.98 63.72
N PHE A 12 -13.08 69.02 62.84
CA PHE A 12 -11.75 68.67 62.36
C PHE A 12 -11.12 69.95 61.79
N ARG A 13 -9.87 70.27 62.16
CA ARG A 13 -9.14 71.38 61.52
C ARG A 13 -9.25 71.20 60.00
N PRO A 14 -9.62 72.23 59.22
CA PRO A 14 -9.68 72.09 57.77
C PRO A 14 -8.33 71.58 57.29
N HIS A 15 -8.34 70.48 56.53
CA HIS A 15 -7.16 70.01 55.82
C HIS A 15 -6.61 71.19 55.02
N CYS A 16 -5.41 71.66 55.36
CA CYS A 16 -4.74 72.68 54.59
C CYS A 16 -4.57 72.12 53.17
N GLN A 17 -5.31 72.67 52.20
CA GLN A 17 -5.04 72.36 50.80
C GLN A 17 -3.63 72.87 50.52
N MET A 18 -2.78 72.01 49.96
CA MET A 18 -1.42 72.36 49.62
C MET A 18 -1.45 73.50 48.59
N ASP A 19 -0.67 74.55 48.81
CA ASP A 19 -0.61 75.68 47.89
C ASP A 19 0.10 75.29 46.59
N ALA A 20 -0.27 75.90 45.46
CA ALA A 20 0.27 75.56 44.14
C ALA A 20 1.79 75.77 44.07
N GLU A 21 2.32 76.77 44.77
CA GLU A 21 3.77 76.99 44.88
C GLU A 21 4.49 75.88 45.66
N GLN A 22 3.84 75.33 46.69
CA GLN A 22 4.38 74.23 47.48
C GLN A 22 4.37 72.93 46.67
N ALA A 23 3.31 72.69 45.89
CA ALA A 23 3.25 71.58 44.93
C ALA A 23 4.39 71.66 43.89
N GLN A 24 4.64 72.85 43.34
CA GLN A 24 5.72 73.07 42.38
C GLN A 24 7.12 72.82 42.98
N ARG A 25 7.33 73.19 44.24
CA ARG A 25 8.60 72.92 44.96
C ARG A 25 8.83 71.43 45.20
N ILE A 26 7.78 70.69 45.61
CA ILE A 26 7.85 69.23 45.80
C ILE A 26 8.07 68.52 44.47
N TRP A 27 7.42 68.99 43.40
CA TRP A 27 7.67 68.51 42.03
C TRP A 27 9.12 68.78 41.59
N ALA A 28 9.67 69.97 41.83
CA ALA A 28 11.06 70.28 41.49
C ALA A 28 12.05 69.32 42.18
N GLN A 29 11.79 68.94 43.43
CA GLN A 29 12.59 67.93 44.14
C GLN A 29 12.46 66.53 43.50
N LEU A 30 11.26 66.12 43.10
CA LEU A 30 11.05 64.84 42.42
C LEU A 30 11.69 64.82 41.03
N ARG A 31 11.61 65.91 40.26
CA ARG A 31 12.26 66.06 38.96
C ARG A 31 13.79 65.96 39.06
N LEU A 32 14.38 66.60 40.08
CA LEU A 32 15.81 66.47 40.37
C LEU A 32 16.16 65.02 40.73
N ALA A 33 15.35 64.36 41.57
CA ALA A 33 15.56 62.96 41.91
C ALA A 33 15.50 62.03 40.69
N VAL A 34 14.51 62.19 39.80
CA VAL A 34 14.45 61.44 38.53
C VAL A 34 15.71 61.69 37.68
N SER A 35 16.20 62.93 37.63
CA SER A 35 17.43 63.27 36.91
C SER A 35 18.68 62.62 37.52
N GLU A 36 18.79 62.60 38.86
CA GLU A 36 19.88 61.93 39.57
C GLU A 36 19.86 60.41 39.41
N ILE A 37 18.68 59.80 39.27
CA ILE A 37 18.55 58.37 38.95
C ILE A 37 19.13 58.09 37.56
N TYR A 38 18.80 58.90 36.56
CA TYR A 38 19.40 58.80 35.22
C TYR A 38 20.93 59.05 35.22
N ASN A 39 21.45 59.83 36.17
CA ASN A 39 22.88 60.08 36.34
C ASN A 39 23.60 58.99 37.18
N LYS A 40 22.90 57.90 37.54
CA LYS A 40 23.42 56.79 38.36
C LYS A 40 23.78 57.19 39.81
N ASN A 41 23.21 58.29 40.31
CA ASN A 41 23.43 58.79 41.68
C ASN A 41 22.28 58.42 42.64
N ALA A 42 21.61 57.29 42.40
CA ALA A 42 20.44 56.88 43.17
C ALA A 42 20.74 56.62 44.67
N SER A 43 22.00 56.36 45.04
CA SER A 43 22.42 56.12 46.43
C SER A 43 22.34 57.35 47.33
N VAL A 44 22.30 58.56 46.76
CA VAL A 44 22.23 59.83 47.49
C VAL A 44 20.78 60.19 47.84
N LEU A 45 19.80 59.45 47.30
CA LEU A 45 18.38 59.75 47.41
C LEU A 45 17.71 58.92 48.52
N SER A 46 16.81 59.54 49.28
CA SER A 46 15.91 58.85 50.20
C SER A 46 14.62 58.43 49.49
N PHE A 47 14.51 57.16 49.11
CA PHE A 47 13.33 56.63 48.41
C PHE A 47 12.04 56.77 49.24
N GLU A 48 12.13 56.70 50.57
CA GLU A 48 10.97 56.90 51.46
C GLU A 48 10.47 58.35 51.43
N GLU A 49 11.38 59.33 51.45
CA GLU A 49 11.02 60.74 51.37
C GLU A 49 10.43 61.09 50.01
N LEU A 50 11.02 60.57 48.93
CA LEU A 50 10.52 60.76 47.57
C LEU A 50 9.15 60.11 47.36
N TYR A 51 8.95 58.90 47.88
CA TYR A 51 7.64 58.24 47.88
C TYR A 51 6.60 59.05 48.67
N ARG A 52 6.95 59.57 49.85
CA ARG A 52 6.06 60.41 50.67
C ARG A 52 5.71 61.72 49.96
N ASN A 53 6.66 62.31 49.26
CA ASN A 53 6.45 63.52 48.45
C ASN A 53 5.51 63.27 47.27
N ALA A 54 5.69 62.16 46.54
CA ALA A 54 4.78 61.74 45.49
C ALA A 54 3.38 61.41 46.02
N TYR A 55 3.30 60.72 47.17
CA TYR A 55 2.04 60.42 47.87
C TYR A 55 1.28 61.70 48.23
N ASN A 56 1.95 62.69 48.84
CA ASN A 56 1.34 63.95 49.24
C ASN A 56 0.82 64.74 48.03
N LEU A 57 1.57 64.77 46.91
CA LEU A 57 1.11 65.43 45.68
C LEU A 57 -0.18 64.81 45.12
N VAL A 58 -0.27 63.48 45.09
CA VAL A 58 -1.47 62.78 44.63
C VAL A 58 -2.63 62.98 45.61
N LEU A 59 -2.39 62.91 46.92
CA LEU A 59 -3.40 63.10 47.97
C LEU A 59 -4.03 64.50 47.91
N HIS A 60 -3.22 65.53 47.60
CA HIS A 60 -3.67 66.92 47.47
C HIS A 60 -4.18 67.29 46.06
N LYS A 61 -4.55 66.31 45.23
CA LYS A 61 -5.13 66.49 43.87
C LYS A 61 -4.19 67.14 42.84
N HIS A 62 -2.87 67.08 43.03
CA HIS A 62 -1.87 67.53 42.03
C HIS A 62 -1.29 66.35 41.21
N GLY A 63 -2.11 65.32 40.95
CA GLY A 63 -1.66 64.13 40.22
C GLY A 63 -1.36 64.37 38.74
N ASP A 64 -2.08 65.27 38.06
CA ASP A 64 -1.80 65.62 36.65
C ASP A 64 -0.42 66.27 36.50
N LEU A 65 -0.09 67.23 37.38
CA LEU A 65 1.21 67.89 37.42
C LEU A 65 2.37 66.89 37.56
N LEU A 66 2.20 65.89 38.43
CA LEU A 66 3.21 64.87 38.66
C LEU A 66 3.32 63.89 37.48
N TYR A 67 2.20 63.44 36.91
CA TYR A 67 2.21 62.46 35.82
C TYR A 67 2.80 63.07 34.55
N ASP A 68 2.28 64.23 34.14
CA ASP A 68 2.70 64.91 32.91
C ASP A 68 4.16 65.42 33.05
N GLY A 69 4.53 65.89 34.25
CA GLY A 69 5.90 66.32 34.54
C GLY A 69 6.92 65.18 34.49
N VAL A 70 6.58 63.99 34.98
CA VAL A 70 7.45 62.81 34.89
C VAL A 70 7.60 62.39 33.43
N GLN A 71 6.50 62.36 32.67
CA GLN A 71 6.54 62.07 31.24
C GLN A 71 7.47 63.04 30.48
N GLU A 72 7.31 64.35 30.68
CA GLU A 72 8.13 65.37 30.03
C GLU A 72 9.62 65.24 30.38
N THR A 73 9.92 64.95 31.66
CA THR A 73 11.31 64.79 32.14
C THR A 73 11.97 63.57 31.50
N VAL A 74 11.25 62.44 31.41
CA VAL A 74 11.73 61.23 30.76
C VAL A 74 11.93 61.44 29.26
N GLU A 75 10.96 62.05 28.56
CA GLU A 75 11.07 62.35 27.13
C GLU A 75 12.25 63.28 26.82
N MET A 76 12.46 64.34 27.62
CA MET A 76 13.57 65.26 27.45
C MET A 76 14.93 64.56 27.57
N ARG A 77 15.08 63.65 28.54
CA ARG A 77 16.31 62.89 28.71
C ARG A 77 16.53 61.91 27.55
N LEU A 78 15.47 61.23 27.12
CA LEU A 78 15.54 60.28 26.01
C LEU A 78 15.86 60.96 24.67
N ARG A 79 15.46 62.22 24.44
CA ARG A 79 15.87 62.99 23.24
C ARG A 79 17.38 63.18 23.15
N SER A 80 18.02 63.56 24.27
CA SER A 80 19.48 63.69 24.32
C SER A 80 20.20 62.35 24.08
N VAL A 81 19.62 61.24 24.57
CA VAL A 81 20.15 59.89 24.32
C VAL A 81 19.94 59.48 22.85
N ALA A 82 18.79 59.82 22.26
CA ALA A 82 18.48 59.52 20.86
C ALA A 82 19.46 60.19 19.89
N GLU A 83 19.85 61.44 20.13
CA GLU A 83 20.87 62.13 19.33
C GLU A 83 22.23 61.43 19.41
N ALA A 84 22.63 60.96 20.60
CA ALA A 84 23.88 60.22 20.78
C ALA A 84 23.83 58.88 20.02
N VAL A 85 22.74 58.11 20.15
CA VAL A 85 22.55 56.84 19.44
C VAL A 85 22.49 57.04 17.93
N ALA A 86 21.84 58.10 17.45
CA ALA A 86 21.77 58.43 16.03
C ALA A 86 23.15 58.74 15.43
N SER A 87 24.04 59.37 16.21
CA SER A 87 25.40 59.75 15.78
C SER A 87 26.40 58.59 15.74
N SER A 88 26.08 57.46 16.38
CA SER A 88 27.00 56.32 16.52
C SER A 88 27.13 55.50 15.24
N PRO A 89 28.29 54.84 14.99
CA PRO A 89 28.50 54.00 13.81
C PRO A 89 27.70 52.70 13.89
N ASP A 90 27.40 52.09 12.74
CA ASP A 90 26.57 50.87 12.64
C ASP A 90 27.10 49.69 13.46
N GLU A 91 28.43 49.54 13.57
CA GLU A 91 29.08 48.47 14.33
C GLU A 91 28.80 48.56 15.84
N GLN A 92 28.63 49.78 16.37
CA GLN A 92 28.40 50.03 17.80
C GLN A 92 26.93 50.29 18.12
N LEU A 93 26.09 50.46 17.10
CA LEU A 93 24.68 50.81 17.22
C LEU A 93 23.92 49.78 18.08
N LEU A 94 24.14 48.49 17.81
CA LEU A 94 23.48 47.41 18.54
C LEU A 94 23.88 47.42 20.03
N SER A 95 25.18 47.47 20.33
CA SER A 95 25.68 47.50 21.71
C SER A 95 25.19 48.71 22.48
N GLN A 96 25.18 49.89 21.86
CA GLN A 96 24.76 51.13 22.53
C GLN A 96 23.27 51.14 22.82
N ILE A 97 22.42 50.73 21.87
CA ILE A 97 20.97 50.64 22.10
C ILE A 97 20.68 49.65 23.23
N CYS A 98 21.37 48.50 23.25
CA CYS A 98 21.19 47.51 24.31
C CYS A 98 21.63 48.02 25.68
N GLU A 99 22.73 48.78 25.77
CA GLU A 99 23.17 49.41 27.02
C GLU A 99 22.16 50.46 27.49
N GLN A 100 21.75 51.38 26.61
CA GLN A 100 20.77 52.41 26.93
C GLN A 100 19.40 51.84 27.30
N TRP A 101 18.98 50.73 26.67
CA TRP A 101 17.77 50.02 27.04
C TRP A 101 17.84 49.43 28.45
N LYS A 102 18.93 48.73 28.79
CA LYS A 102 19.12 48.16 30.14
C LYS A 102 19.14 49.25 31.20
N GLU A 103 19.83 50.35 30.94
CA GLU A 103 19.86 51.52 31.83
C GLU A 103 18.48 52.14 32.00
N HIS A 104 17.71 52.26 30.91
CA HIS A 104 16.34 52.77 30.94
C HIS A 104 15.41 51.86 31.74
N GLN A 105 15.48 50.54 31.56
CA GLN A 105 14.68 49.58 32.34
C GLN A 105 14.94 49.71 33.84
N VAL A 106 16.22 49.74 34.24
CA VAL A 106 16.61 49.89 35.66
C VAL A 106 16.12 51.22 36.23
N THR A 107 16.27 52.31 35.47
CA THR A 107 15.78 53.64 35.84
C THR A 107 14.26 53.66 36.01
N MET A 108 13.52 53.10 35.06
CA MET A 108 12.06 53.09 35.10
C MET A 108 11.49 52.22 36.21
N VAL A 109 12.17 51.13 36.59
CA VAL A 109 11.81 50.35 37.80
C VAL A 109 11.92 51.21 39.05
N MET A 110 13.02 51.96 39.22
CA MET A 110 13.19 52.87 40.36
C MET A 110 12.15 54.00 40.37
N VAL A 111 11.86 54.59 39.21
CA VAL A 111 10.84 55.65 39.08
C VAL A 111 9.44 55.11 39.41
N ARG A 112 9.10 53.92 38.93
CA ARG A 112 7.84 53.22 39.27
C ARG A 112 7.74 52.99 40.78
N ASP A 113 8.82 52.57 41.43
CA ASP A 113 8.80 52.27 42.87
C ASP A 113 8.60 53.55 43.71
N ILE A 114 9.16 54.69 43.29
CA ILE A 114 8.90 56.02 43.89
C ILE A 114 7.45 56.46 43.67
N LEU A 115 6.89 56.17 42.49
CA LEU A 115 5.55 56.58 42.08
C LEU A 115 4.48 55.49 42.31
N MET A 116 4.77 54.49 43.14
CA MET A 116 3.90 53.33 43.35
C MET A 116 2.47 53.70 43.79
N TYR A 117 2.32 54.77 44.58
CA TYR A 117 0.99 55.24 44.97
C TYR A 117 0.20 55.84 43.80
N MET A 118 0.87 56.56 42.90
CA MET A 118 0.27 57.11 41.68
C MET A 118 -0.23 55.99 40.76
N ASP A 119 0.59 54.96 40.52
CA ASP A 119 0.20 53.81 39.69
C ASP A 119 -0.97 53.01 40.29
N ARG A 120 -1.07 52.92 41.63
CA ARG A 120 -2.15 52.17 42.29
C ARG A 120 -3.47 52.93 42.42
N THR A 121 -3.43 54.26 42.51
CA THR A 121 -4.63 55.05 42.84
C THR A 121 -5.03 56.01 41.72
N TYR A 122 -4.09 56.84 41.27
CA TYR A 122 -4.37 57.93 40.32
C TYR A 122 -4.50 57.43 38.88
N VAL A 123 -3.62 56.50 38.45
CA VAL A 123 -3.64 55.94 37.10
C VAL A 123 -4.95 55.20 36.78
N PRO A 124 -5.47 54.29 37.65
CA PRO A 124 -6.75 53.62 37.40
C PRO A 124 -7.96 54.56 37.45
N GLN A 125 -7.95 55.55 38.35
CA GLN A 125 -9.03 56.53 38.49
C GLN A 125 -9.18 57.41 37.24
N ASN A 126 -8.07 57.77 36.60
CA ASN A 126 -8.06 58.65 35.43
C ASN A 126 -7.91 57.90 34.10
N LYS A 127 -7.93 56.56 34.12
CA LYS A 127 -7.72 55.71 32.93
C LYS A 127 -6.45 56.07 32.14
N LYS A 128 -5.38 56.47 32.85
CA LYS A 128 -4.06 56.73 32.26
C LYS A 128 -3.26 55.43 32.19
N MET A 129 -2.09 55.45 31.54
CA MET A 129 -1.20 54.29 31.49
C MET A 129 -0.35 54.22 32.74
N ALA A 130 0.18 53.04 33.09
CA ALA A 130 1.15 52.94 34.18
C ALA A 130 2.43 53.69 33.82
N VAL A 131 3.09 54.27 34.81
CA VAL A 131 4.28 55.11 34.60
C VAL A 131 5.41 54.33 33.92
N TYR A 132 5.54 53.03 34.25
CA TYR A 132 6.50 52.15 33.58
C TYR A 132 6.24 52.06 32.07
N ASP A 133 4.98 51.86 31.66
CA ASP A 133 4.59 51.75 30.25
C ASP A 133 4.70 53.10 29.51
N VAL A 134 4.53 54.22 30.20
CA VAL A 134 4.84 55.55 29.65
C VAL A 134 6.33 55.65 29.32
N GLY A 135 7.20 55.18 30.21
CA GLY A 135 8.63 55.11 29.94
C GLY A 135 8.98 54.22 28.74
N LEU A 136 8.29 53.08 28.58
CA LEU A 136 8.47 52.21 27.41
C LEU A 136 8.01 52.89 26.12
N ARG A 137 6.85 53.54 26.13
CA ARG A 137 6.36 54.32 24.98
C ARG A 137 7.32 55.45 24.63
N ALA A 138 7.82 56.18 25.62
CA ALA A 138 8.75 57.28 25.40
C ALA A 138 10.05 56.78 24.75
N PHE A 139 10.56 55.63 25.18
CA PHE A 139 11.73 54.99 24.56
C PHE A 139 11.44 54.57 23.10
N ARG A 140 10.27 53.96 22.87
CA ARG A 140 9.83 53.54 21.54
C ARG A 140 9.78 54.70 20.56
N GLU A 141 9.06 55.77 20.89
CA GLU A 141 8.85 56.89 19.97
C GLU A 141 10.11 57.75 19.79
N THR A 142 10.93 57.90 20.84
CA THR A 142 12.07 58.83 20.82
C THR A 142 13.35 58.19 20.29
N ILE A 143 13.60 56.91 20.60
CA ILE A 143 14.85 56.21 20.22
C ILE A 143 14.59 55.20 19.11
N THR A 144 13.72 54.21 19.36
CA THR A 144 13.52 53.09 18.42
C THR A 144 12.91 53.54 17.09
N ARG A 145 11.94 54.45 17.12
CA ARG A 145 11.27 55.01 15.94
C ARG A 145 11.90 56.30 15.42
N HIS A 146 13.08 56.67 15.94
CA HIS A 146 13.82 57.81 15.41
C HIS A 146 14.23 57.54 13.95
N ASP A 147 14.05 58.53 13.07
CA ASP A 147 14.23 58.39 11.62
C ASP A 147 15.62 57.85 11.23
N HIS A 148 16.66 58.26 11.96
CA HIS A 148 18.04 57.85 11.74
C HIS A 148 18.48 56.59 12.52
N VAL A 149 17.58 55.93 13.26
CA VAL A 149 17.90 54.75 14.06
C VAL A 149 17.10 53.53 13.61
N ARG A 150 15.79 53.67 13.37
CA ARG A 150 14.89 52.54 13.07
C ARG A 150 15.38 51.69 11.89
N ASP A 151 15.57 52.33 10.74
CA ASP A 151 15.92 51.62 9.50
C ASP A 151 17.34 51.04 9.57
N ARG A 152 18.27 51.74 10.23
CA ARG A 152 19.65 51.28 10.45
C ARG A 152 19.69 50.07 11.39
N LEU A 153 18.98 50.13 12.51
CA LEU A 153 18.85 49.01 13.44
C LEU A 153 18.27 47.78 12.73
N ARG A 154 17.20 47.95 11.95
CA ARG A 154 16.62 46.85 11.15
C ARG A 154 17.65 46.26 10.18
N CYS A 155 18.38 47.09 9.43
CA CYS A 155 19.41 46.62 8.50
C CYS A 155 20.53 45.85 9.22
N VAL A 156 21.01 46.33 10.37
CA VAL A 156 22.03 45.64 11.18
C VAL A 156 21.52 44.30 11.69
N LEU A 157 20.29 44.22 12.18
CA LEU A 157 19.69 42.97 12.66
C LEU A 157 19.56 41.93 11.52
N LEU A 158 19.08 42.35 10.35
CA LEU A 158 18.95 41.47 9.18
C LEU A 158 20.31 41.01 8.64
N GLU A 159 21.30 41.90 8.58
CA GLU A 159 22.65 41.55 8.11
C GLU A 159 23.34 40.55 9.04
N ASN A 160 23.16 40.68 10.37
CA ASN A 160 23.65 39.66 11.32
C ASN A 160 23.04 38.28 11.04
N VAL A 161 21.74 38.19 10.74
CA VAL A 161 21.10 36.92 10.34
C VAL A 161 21.74 36.36 9.06
N ARG A 162 22.01 37.20 8.05
CA ARG A 162 22.68 36.77 6.81
C ARG A 162 24.08 36.24 7.05
N ILE A 163 24.87 36.94 7.87
CA ILE A 163 26.22 36.56 8.26
C ILE A 163 26.23 35.21 8.99
N GLU A 164 25.27 34.99 9.89
CA GLU A 164 25.11 33.71 10.59
C GLU A 164 24.70 32.58 9.63
N ARG A 165 23.79 32.82 8.68
CA ARG A 165 23.42 31.83 7.64
C ARG A 165 24.58 31.46 6.71
N ALA A 166 25.56 32.35 6.56
CA ALA A 166 26.81 32.10 5.86
C ALA A 166 27.85 31.33 6.72
N GLY A 167 27.53 31.00 7.96
CA GLY A 167 28.36 30.21 8.88
C GLY A 167 29.37 31.03 9.69
N ARG A 168 29.21 32.35 9.77
CA ARG A 168 30.07 33.23 10.56
C ARG A 168 29.46 33.48 11.95
N LEU A 169 30.31 33.76 12.94
CA LEU A 169 29.88 34.07 14.30
C LEU A 169 29.29 35.48 14.38
N ILE A 170 28.23 35.62 15.17
CA ILE A 170 27.54 36.89 15.44
C ILE A 170 27.38 37.12 16.94
N ASP A 171 27.15 38.37 17.35
CA ASP A 171 26.79 38.68 18.74
C ASP A 171 25.32 38.30 19.01
N GLN A 172 25.11 37.03 19.37
CA GLN A 172 23.78 36.51 19.73
C GLN A 172 23.21 37.20 20.98
N THR A 173 24.04 37.73 21.87
CA THR A 173 23.59 38.41 23.09
C THR A 173 23.02 39.79 22.76
N GLY A 174 23.70 40.55 21.90
CA GLY A 174 23.22 41.82 21.36
C GLY A 174 21.93 41.64 20.56
N MET A 175 21.88 40.64 19.67
CA MET A 175 20.69 40.30 18.89
C MET A 175 19.49 39.99 19.79
N ARG A 176 19.67 39.12 20.78
CA ARG A 176 18.62 38.78 21.74
C ARG A 176 18.16 40.01 22.51
N CYS A 177 19.08 40.84 23.00
CA CYS A 177 18.72 42.04 23.75
C CYS A 177 17.90 43.03 22.90
N ALA A 178 18.29 43.28 21.65
CA ALA A 178 17.57 44.20 20.77
C ALA A 178 16.20 43.66 20.33
N LEU A 179 16.09 42.38 20.00
CA LEU A 179 14.82 41.78 19.56
C LEU A 179 13.81 41.64 20.70
N TYR A 180 14.27 41.26 21.90
CA TYR A 180 13.40 41.25 23.08
C TYR A 180 13.02 42.66 23.51
N MET A 181 13.92 43.66 23.37
CA MET A 181 13.56 45.06 23.53
C MET A 181 12.41 45.45 22.59
N LEU A 182 12.50 45.14 21.28
CA LEU A 182 11.42 45.42 20.35
C LEU A 182 10.10 44.73 20.73
N ALA A 183 10.16 43.52 21.30
CA ALA A 183 8.98 42.83 21.80
C ALA A 183 8.40 43.51 23.05
N ASP A 184 9.24 43.91 24.02
CA ASP A 184 8.83 44.57 25.26
C ASP A 184 8.23 45.97 25.00
N LEU A 185 8.70 46.69 23.97
CA LEU A 185 8.19 48.01 23.57
C LEU A 185 6.77 47.99 22.99
N GLY A 186 6.23 46.79 22.70
CA GLY A 186 4.88 46.63 22.16
C GLY A 186 3.74 46.66 23.20
N ILE A 187 4.05 46.91 24.48
CA ILE A 187 3.14 47.16 25.62
C ILE A 187 1.83 46.34 25.52
N GLU A 188 1.82 45.16 26.14
CA GLU A 188 0.75 44.12 26.07
C GLU A 188 0.65 43.34 24.75
N SER A 189 1.38 43.74 23.70
CA SER A 189 1.47 43.02 22.42
C SER A 189 2.92 42.97 21.91
N SER A 190 3.24 42.07 20.97
CA SER A 190 4.55 42.07 20.29
C SER A 190 4.55 42.92 19.00
N SER A 191 3.59 43.84 18.85
CA SER A 191 3.33 44.61 17.62
C SER A 191 4.56 45.31 17.05
N VAL A 192 5.38 45.92 17.90
CA VAL A 192 6.60 46.64 17.48
C VAL A 192 7.64 45.69 16.89
N TYR A 193 7.85 44.51 17.50
CA TYR A 193 8.70 43.47 16.93
C TYR A 193 8.15 42.95 15.59
N GLU A 194 6.84 42.73 15.50
CA GLU A 194 6.22 42.23 14.27
C GLU A 194 6.33 43.23 13.11
N GLU A 195 6.01 44.50 13.36
CA GLU A 195 6.02 45.59 12.37
C GLU A 195 7.43 46.02 11.95
N ASP A 196 8.33 46.26 12.91
CA ASP A 196 9.62 46.89 12.64
C ASP A 196 10.70 45.86 12.23
N PHE A 197 10.51 44.57 12.57
CA PHE A 197 11.49 43.52 12.27
C PHE A 197 10.89 42.28 11.60
N GLU A 198 9.92 41.60 12.23
CA GLU A 198 9.50 40.25 11.83
C GLU A 198 9.01 40.20 10.37
N CYS A 199 8.18 41.15 9.95
CA CYS A 199 7.71 41.21 8.56
C CYS A 199 8.86 41.27 7.55
N PHE A 200 9.87 42.09 7.80
CA PHE A 200 11.04 42.23 6.93
C PHE A 200 11.95 41.00 6.99
N PHE A 201 12.14 40.44 8.17
CA PHE A 201 12.90 39.21 8.39
C PHE A 201 12.30 38.02 7.62
N LEU A 202 10.97 37.86 7.67
CA LEU A 202 10.27 36.78 6.97
C LEU A 202 10.34 36.94 5.44
N GLU A 203 10.18 38.17 4.92
CA GLU A 203 10.27 38.46 3.48
C GLU A 203 11.68 38.22 2.93
N GLU A 204 12.69 38.66 3.68
CA GLU A 204 14.09 38.42 3.33
C GLU A 204 14.44 36.93 3.40
N THR A 205 13.95 36.23 4.42
CA THR A 205 14.15 34.78 4.58
C THR A 205 13.52 34.01 3.44
N ARG A 206 12.31 34.38 3.01
CA ARG A 206 11.65 33.80 1.83
C ARG A 206 12.51 34.02 0.58
N SER A 207 13.00 35.23 0.37
CA SER A 207 13.84 35.57 -0.79
C SER A 207 15.18 34.82 -0.78
N PHE A 208 15.81 34.70 0.40
CA PHE A 208 17.05 33.96 0.61
C PHE A 208 16.88 32.47 0.23
N TYR A 209 15.90 31.78 0.82
CA TYR A 209 15.70 30.36 0.56
C TYR A 209 15.20 30.07 -0.85
N ARG A 210 14.44 30.97 -1.46
CA ARG A 210 14.05 30.87 -2.87
C ARG A 210 15.28 30.89 -3.80
N ASN A 211 16.25 31.75 -3.53
CA ASN A 211 17.46 31.86 -4.34
C ASN A 211 18.44 30.71 -4.04
N GLU A 212 18.67 30.38 -2.76
CA GLU A 212 19.55 29.29 -2.35
C GLU A 212 19.05 27.95 -2.91
N SER A 213 17.75 27.65 -2.79
CA SER A 213 17.20 26.38 -3.29
C SER A 213 17.37 26.22 -4.79
N ARG A 214 17.06 27.26 -5.59
CA ARG A 214 17.23 27.23 -7.05
C ARG A 214 18.68 27.05 -7.46
N ALA A 215 19.59 27.81 -6.86
CA ALA A 215 21.01 27.73 -7.15
C ALA A 215 21.59 26.35 -6.77
N PHE A 216 21.20 25.81 -5.61
CA PHE A 216 21.71 24.53 -5.14
C PHE A 216 21.17 23.35 -5.94
N LEU A 217 19.88 23.37 -6.31
CA LEU A 217 19.27 22.34 -7.17
C LEU A 217 19.87 22.31 -8.57
N ALA A 218 20.27 23.45 -9.12
CA ALA A 218 20.89 23.51 -10.44
C ALA A 218 22.32 22.91 -10.45
N ALA A 219 23.01 22.90 -9.31
CA ALA A 219 24.41 22.51 -9.21
C ALA A 219 24.64 21.12 -8.57
N ASN A 220 23.67 20.57 -7.85
CA ASN A 220 23.85 19.37 -7.01
C ASN A 220 22.76 18.32 -7.24
N THR A 221 23.00 17.12 -6.71
CA THR A 221 22.05 16.00 -6.78
C THR A 221 20.90 16.14 -5.77
N CYS A 222 19.80 15.45 -6.02
CA CYS A 222 18.65 15.43 -5.11
C CYS A 222 19.00 14.94 -3.69
N PRO A 223 19.76 13.84 -3.46
CA PRO A 223 20.18 13.45 -2.11
C PRO A 223 20.96 14.52 -1.36
N ASP A 224 21.86 15.23 -2.04
CA ASP A 224 22.65 16.30 -1.44
C ASP A 224 21.80 17.52 -1.11
N TYR A 225 20.83 17.84 -1.98
CA TYR A 225 19.83 18.85 -1.71
C TYR A 225 19.00 18.51 -0.46
N LEU A 226 18.51 17.28 -0.32
CA LEU A 226 17.72 16.85 0.84
C LEU A 226 18.53 16.96 2.15
N LYS A 227 19.83 16.61 2.15
CA LYS A 227 20.71 16.82 3.30
C LYS A 227 20.87 18.31 3.64
N LYS A 228 21.01 19.16 2.62
CA LYS A 228 21.10 20.61 2.81
C LYS A 228 19.83 21.19 3.42
N VAL A 229 18.65 20.75 2.96
CA VAL A 229 17.35 21.15 3.52
C VAL A 229 17.22 20.72 4.98
N GLU A 230 17.62 19.49 5.31
CA GLU A 230 17.63 18.98 6.69
C GLU A 230 18.53 19.84 7.61
N SER A 231 19.74 20.19 7.15
CA SER A 231 20.64 21.12 7.88
C SER A 231 19.99 22.48 8.10
N ARG A 232 19.42 23.10 7.05
CA ARG A 232 18.81 24.43 7.13
C ARG A 232 17.58 24.46 8.06
N LEU A 233 16.76 23.41 8.04
CA LEU A 233 15.64 23.29 8.97
C LEU A 233 16.11 23.25 10.43
N ASN A 234 17.15 22.47 10.73
CA ASN A 234 17.70 22.39 12.09
C ASN A 234 18.31 23.74 12.51
N GLU A 235 19.08 24.38 11.62
CA GLU A 235 19.66 25.71 11.89
C GLU A 235 18.60 26.78 12.19
N GLU A 236 17.48 26.81 11.45
CA GLU A 236 16.38 27.74 11.70
C GLU A 236 15.59 27.39 12.98
N GLN A 237 15.43 26.09 13.27
CA GLN A 237 14.79 25.64 14.51
C GLN A 237 15.61 26.01 15.76
N ASP A 238 16.94 25.91 15.68
CA ASP A 238 17.85 26.29 16.76
C ASP A 238 17.99 27.82 16.88
N ARG A 239 17.82 28.57 15.78
CA ARG A 239 17.89 30.03 15.76
C ARG A 239 16.82 30.70 16.60
N VAL A 240 15.59 30.17 16.58
CA VAL A 240 14.47 30.79 17.29
C VAL A 240 14.73 30.92 18.80
N PRO A 241 15.05 29.86 19.55
CA PRO A 241 15.26 29.97 20.99
C PRO A 241 16.48 30.82 21.38
N ASN A 242 17.46 30.97 20.47
CA ASN A 242 18.66 31.76 20.75
C ASN A 242 18.34 33.25 20.88
N TYR A 243 17.65 33.84 19.88
CA TYR A 243 17.41 35.30 19.87
C TYR A 243 16.10 35.79 19.25
N LEU A 244 15.30 34.95 18.56
CA LEU A 244 14.02 35.40 17.99
C LEU A 244 12.87 35.24 18.98
N HIS A 245 11.77 35.98 18.76
CA HIS A 245 10.56 35.81 19.55
C HIS A 245 9.85 34.48 19.19
N ALA A 246 9.20 33.86 20.18
CA ALA A 246 8.55 32.55 20.01
C ALA A 246 7.42 32.56 18.96
N SER A 247 6.78 33.71 18.72
CA SER A 247 5.74 33.88 17.69
C SER A 247 6.26 33.68 16.26
N THR A 248 7.57 33.86 16.05
CA THR A 248 8.19 33.75 14.72
C THR A 248 8.37 32.31 14.28
N ARG A 249 8.49 31.36 15.22
CA ARG A 249 8.72 29.94 14.92
C ARG A 249 7.77 29.35 13.87
N PRO A 250 6.43 29.38 14.05
CA PRO A 250 5.52 28.76 13.08
C PRO A 250 5.55 29.47 11.71
N LYS A 251 5.73 30.80 11.69
CA LYS A 251 5.81 31.59 10.45
C LYS A 251 7.09 31.25 9.67
N LEU A 252 8.22 31.14 10.37
CA LEU A 252 9.52 30.80 9.82
C LEU A 252 9.58 29.35 9.31
N GLU A 253 9.15 28.38 10.13
CA GLU A 253 9.10 26.96 9.73
C GLU A 253 8.26 26.79 8.45
N HIS A 254 7.10 27.45 8.36
CA HIS A 254 6.26 27.39 7.16
C HIS A 254 6.94 27.98 5.91
N ILE A 255 7.69 29.08 6.03
CA ILE A 255 8.43 29.66 4.89
C ILE A 255 9.52 28.70 4.41
N VAL A 256 10.28 28.12 5.33
CA VAL A 256 11.36 27.18 4.99
C VAL A 256 10.79 25.93 4.32
N GLU A 257 9.71 25.37 4.87
CA GLU A 257 9.01 24.20 4.29
C GLU A 257 8.38 24.51 2.92
N SER A 258 7.79 25.70 2.74
CA SER A 258 7.18 26.07 1.46
C SER A 258 8.22 26.31 0.36
N GLU A 259 9.28 27.08 0.62
CA GLU A 259 10.27 27.43 -0.40
C GLU A 259 11.30 26.31 -0.65
N LEU A 260 11.69 25.52 0.37
CA LEU A 260 12.67 24.44 0.20
C LEU A 260 12.05 23.09 -0.19
N ILE A 261 10.83 22.78 0.26
CA ILE A 261 10.19 21.48 0.02
C ILE A 261 9.06 21.62 -0.99
N SER A 262 8.04 22.41 -0.68
CA SER A 262 6.79 22.42 -1.46
C SER A 262 6.99 22.93 -2.89
N ALA A 263 7.76 24.01 -3.06
CA ALA A 263 8.04 24.62 -4.35
C ALA A 263 8.79 23.69 -5.31
N HIS A 264 9.62 22.79 -4.77
CA HIS A 264 10.49 21.90 -5.54
C HIS A 264 10.07 20.44 -5.51
N ALA A 265 9.00 20.09 -4.79
CA ALA A 265 8.56 18.70 -4.60
C ALA A 265 8.37 17.96 -5.94
N ALA A 266 7.68 18.59 -6.90
CA ALA A 266 7.48 18.00 -8.23
C ALA A 266 8.79 17.84 -9.01
N SER A 267 9.71 18.80 -8.92
CA SER A 267 11.02 18.74 -9.57
C SER A 267 11.92 17.65 -8.98
N LEU A 268 11.93 17.50 -7.65
CA LEU A 268 12.68 16.47 -6.93
C LEU A 268 12.19 15.05 -7.26
N ILE A 269 10.88 14.90 -7.48
CA ILE A 269 10.30 13.63 -7.90
C ILE A 269 10.65 13.30 -9.35
N ASN A 270 10.52 14.26 -10.26
CA ASN A 270 10.65 14.06 -11.71
C ASN A 270 12.08 14.23 -12.25
N SER A 271 13.06 14.58 -11.40
CA SER A 271 14.45 14.78 -11.84
C SER A 271 15.02 13.49 -12.45
N ARG A 272 15.60 13.59 -13.65
CA ARG A 272 16.23 12.46 -14.35
C ARG A 272 17.53 12.00 -13.68
N ASP A 273 18.27 12.93 -13.08
CA ASP A 273 19.53 12.66 -12.39
C ASP A 273 19.29 12.64 -10.88
N GLY A 274 19.12 11.43 -10.32
CA GLY A 274 18.98 11.21 -8.88
C GLY A 274 17.62 11.56 -8.26
N GLY A 275 16.58 11.79 -9.07
CA GLY A 275 15.22 11.99 -8.58
C GLY A 275 14.63 10.75 -7.90
N PHE A 276 13.41 10.89 -7.37
CA PHE A 276 12.73 9.83 -6.62
C PHE A 276 12.67 8.49 -7.36
N MET A 277 12.46 8.51 -8.68
CA MET A 277 12.44 7.29 -9.51
C MET A 277 13.79 6.56 -9.50
N SER A 278 14.89 7.30 -9.59
CA SER A 278 16.25 6.74 -9.57
C SER A 278 16.60 6.18 -8.17
N LEU A 279 16.12 6.85 -7.10
CA LEU A 279 16.26 6.36 -5.73
C LEU A 279 15.46 5.06 -5.49
N LEU A 280 14.30 4.90 -6.12
CA LEU A 280 13.53 3.66 -6.08
C LEU A 280 14.20 2.52 -6.86
N ASP A 281 14.82 2.82 -7.99
CA ASP A 281 15.59 1.83 -8.75
C ASP A 281 16.76 1.28 -7.92
N MET A 282 17.53 2.17 -7.28
CA MET A 282 18.68 1.86 -6.41
C MET A 282 18.31 1.74 -4.92
N SER A 283 17.10 1.25 -4.61
CA SER A 283 16.57 1.26 -3.24
C SER A 283 17.40 0.45 -2.24
N GLU A 284 18.15 -0.56 -2.69
CA GLU A 284 19.00 -1.40 -1.82
C GLU A 284 20.16 -0.60 -1.21
N ASP A 285 20.78 0.30 -1.99
CA ASP A 285 21.92 1.12 -1.55
C ASP A 285 21.49 2.50 -1.01
N ARG A 286 20.29 2.98 -1.36
CA ARG A 286 19.82 4.36 -1.12
C ARG A 286 18.62 4.48 -0.19
N MET A 287 18.36 3.47 0.65
CA MET A 287 17.24 3.46 1.60
C MET A 287 17.25 4.65 2.58
N SER A 288 18.43 5.11 3.00
CA SER A 288 18.57 6.26 3.91
C SER A 288 18.15 7.57 3.26
N ASP A 289 18.46 7.74 1.96
CA ASP A 289 18.08 8.93 1.19
C ASP A 289 16.57 8.94 0.92
N LEU A 290 15.95 7.77 0.66
CA LEU A 290 14.49 7.63 0.58
C LEU A 290 13.80 7.95 1.91
N ALA A 291 14.35 7.48 3.03
CA ALA A 291 13.82 7.77 4.35
C ALA A 291 13.91 9.27 4.68
N ARG A 292 15.00 9.95 4.29
CA ARG A 292 15.16 11.41 4.42
C ARG A 292 14.13 12.15 3.57
N MET A 293 13.95 11.73 2.31
CA MET A 293 12.95 12.32 1.42
C MET A 293 11.55 12.22 2.02
N TYR A 294 11.16 11.04 2.50
CA TYR A 294 9.86 10.85 3.15
C TYR A 294 9.73 11.70 4.42
N ALA A 295 10.76 11.74 5.27
CA ALA A 295 10.73 12.55 6.50
C ALA A 295 10.51 14.04 6.20
N LEU A 296 11.18 14.60 5.18
CA LEU A 296 11.00 15.99 4.77
C LEU A 296 9.61 16.22 4.15
N PHE A 297 9.16 15.34 3.26
CA PHE A 297 7.85 15.48 2.61
C PHE A 297 6.69 15.30 3.61
N SER A 298 6.86 14.48 4.65
CA SER A 298 5.85 14.28 5.69
C SER A 298 5.53 15.54 6.49
N ARG A 299 6.43 16.53 6.47
CA ARG A 299 6.19 17.85 7.08
C ARG A 299 5.14 18.66 6.33
N VAL A 300 4.98 18.43 5.01
CA VAL A 300 4.00 19.09 4.16
C VAL A 300 3.05 18.05 3.56
N PRO A 301 1.85 17.86 4.13
CA PRO A 301 0.93 16.79 3.73
C PRO A 301 0.61 16.75 2.23
N ALA A 302 0.51 17.91 1.57
CA ALA A 302 0.23 18.02 0.13
C ALA A 302 1.31 17.35 -0.75
N THR A 303 2.54 17.25 -0.28
CA THR A 303 3.65 16.65 -1.03
C THR A 303 3.66 15.12 -0.96
N LEU A 304 3.02 14.53 0.07
CA LEU A 304 2.92 13.07 0.21
C LEU A 304 2.10 12.45 -0.91
N ASP A 305 1.06 13.13 -1.41
CA ASP A 305 0.25 12.63 -2.52
C ASP A 305 1.06 12.53 -3.82
N LEU A 306 2.00 13.45 -4.05
CA LEU A 306 2.91 13.39 -5.19
C LEU A 306 3.85 12.18 -5.08
N LEU A 307 4.39 11.92 -3.88
CA LEU A 307 5.28 10.79 -3.61
C LEU A 307 4.56 9.44 -3.75
N ARG A 308 3.34 9.36 -3.25
CA ARG A 308 2.45 8.20 -3.42
C ARG A 308 2.07 7.97 -4.88
N GLY A 309 1.80 9.05 -5.62
CA GLY A 309 1.55 9.01 -7.06
C GLY A 309 2.74 8.46 -7.84
N ALA A 310 3.93 9.00 -7.58
CA ALA A 310 5.16 8.55 -8.23
C ALA A 310 5.53 7.10 -7.88
N LEU A 311 5.34 6.68 -6.62
CA LEU A 311 5.54 5.28 -6.22
C LEU A 311 4.64 4.35 -7.04
N PHE A 312 3.36 4.70 -7.15
CA PHE A 312 2.40 3.91 -7.92
C PHE A 312 2.81 3.81 -9.39
N GLU A 313 3.12 4.92 -10.06
CA GLU A 313 3.50 4.92 -11.48
C GLU A 313 4.76 4.08 -11.71
N HIS A 314 5.76 4.22 -10.85
CA HIS A 314 6.99 3.45 -10.94
C HIS A 314 6.77 1.94 -10.80
N VAL A 315 6.00 1.54 -9.77
CA VAL A 315 5.67 0.13 -9.53
C VAL A 315 4.81 -0.42 -10.67
N TYR A 316 3.86 0.38 -11.17
CA TYR A 316 2.99 0.02 -12.28
C TYR A 316 3.80 -0.25 -13.57
N ASP A 317 4.71 0.65 -13.94
CA ASP A 317 5.55 0.50 -15.13
C ASP A 317 6.58 -0.63 -14.99
N ALA A 318 7.14 -0.85 -13.79
CA ALA A 318 7.98 -2.01 -13.53
C ALA A 318 7.19 -3.31 -13.64
N GLY A 319 5.97 -3.34 -13.11
CA GLY A 319 5.05 -4.47 -13.20
C GLY A 319 4.64 -4.78 -14.64
N ARG A 320 4.27 -3.77 -15.45
CA ARG A 320 3.93 -3.98 -16.87
C ARG A 320 5.09 -4.61 -17.66
N ARG A 321 6.32 -4.11 -17.46
CA ARG A 321 7.50 -4.68 -18.13
C ARG A 321 7.71 -6.15 -17.79
N LEU A 322 7.38 -6.57 -16.56
CA LEU A 322 7.41 -7.98 -16.18
C LEU A 322 6.27 -8.76 -16.85
N VAL A 323 5.04 -8.23 -16.90
CA VAL A 323 3.89 -8.89 -17.54
C VAL A 323 4.14 -9.16 -19.02
N ASP A 324 4.84 -8.26 -19.73
CA ASP A 324 5.20 -8.46 -21.13
C ASP A 324 6.07 -9.72 -21.34
N THR A 325 6.88 -10.09 -20.34
CA THR A 325 7.72 -11.31 -20.37
C THR A 325 6.99 -12.59 -19.93
N ALA A 326 5.77 -12.47 -19.39
CA ALA A 326 5.02 -13.59 -18.79
C ALA A 326 4.65 -14.69 -19.80
N VAL A 327 4.54 -14.35 -21.08
CA VAL A 327 4.15 -15.30 -22.15
C VAL A 327 5.23 -16.34 -22.42
N GLU A 328 6.50 -15.96 -22.30
CA GLU A 328 7.62 -16.84 -22.65
C GLU A 328 8.05 -17.71 -21.46
N MET A 329 8.07 -17.14 -20.25
CA MET A 329 8.61 -17.78 -19.04
C MET A 329 7.73 -17.52 -17.79
N PRO A 330 6.65 -18.31 -17.58
CA PRO A 330 5.72 -18.11 -16.47
C PRO A 330 6.34 -18.22 -15.06
N VAL A 331 7.40 -19.02 -14.90
CA VAL A 331 8.08 -19.22 -13.61
C VAL A 331 8.95 -18.02 -13.26
N ASP A 332 9.82 -17.61 -14.18
CA ASP A 332 10.71 -16.45 -14.02
C ASP A 332 9.90 -15.17 -13.81
N PHE A 333 8.75 -15.03 -14.50
CA PHE A 333 7.82 -13.93 -14.28
C PHE A 333 7.30 -13.88 -12.83
N LEU A 334 6.86 -15.00 -12.27
CA LEU A 334 6.33 -15.05 -10.90
C LEU A 334 7.43 -14.82 -9.84
N GLU A 335 8.63 -15.35 -10.06
CA GLU A 335 9.78 -15.09 -9.19
C GLU A 335 10.17 -13.61 -9.22
N GLY A 336 10.23 -13.01 -10.42
CA GLY A 336 10.45 -11.57 -10.59
C GLY A 336 9.36 -10.73 -9.92
N LEU A 337 8.09 -11.15 -10.00
CA LEU A 337 6.97 -10.47 -9.35
C LEU A 337 7.08 -10.51 -7.80
N LEU A 338 7.47 -11.65 -7.23
CA LEU A 338 7.70 -11.80 -5.80
C LEU A 338 8.88 -10.96 -5.30
N LEU A 339 9.95 -10.87 -6.09
CA LEU A 339 11.09 -9.99 -5.81
C LEU A 339 10.67 -8.52 -5.86
N LEU A 340 9.93 -8.11 -6.90
CA LEU A 340 9.41 -6.76 -7.05
C LEU A 340 8.55 -6.37 -5.85
N ARG A 341 7.66 -7.29 -5.41
CA ARG A 341 6.79 -7.08 -4.26
C ARG A 341 7.59 -6.89 -2.97
N SER A 342 8.57 -7.75 -2.73
CA SER A 342 9.45 -7.68 -1.55
C SER A 342 10.26 -6.38 -1.51
N LYS A 343 10.82 -5.97 -2.65
CA LYS A 343 11.59 -4.73 -2.80
C LYS A 343 10.78 -3.51 -2.34
N TYR A 344 9.59 -3.31 -2.91
CA TYR A 344 8.78 -2.14 -2.59
C TYR A 344 8.04 -2.25 -1.25
N ASP A 345 7.80 -3.45 -0.73
CA ASP A 345 7.35 -3.62 0.66
C ASP A 345 8.37 -3.06 1.66
N ALA A 346 9.65 -3.39 1.43
CA ALA A 346 10.75 -2.93 2.26
C ALA A 346 10.88 -1.41 2.20
N VAL A 347 10.75 -0.80 1.02
CA VAL A 347 10.75 0.66 0.87
C VAL A 347 9.63 1.30 1.67
N VAL A 348 8.38 0.83 1.54
CA VAL A 348 7.24 1.42 2.26
C VAL A 348 7.36 1.19 3.78
N THR A 349 7.83 0.02 4.19
CA THR A 349 7.96 -0.32 5.62
C THR A 349 9.12 0.44 6.28
N LEU A 350 10.29 0.46 5.65
CA LEU A 350 11.51 1.03 6.23
C LEU A 350 11.61 2.55 5.97
N ALA A 351 11.51 2.99 4.71
CA ALA A 351 11.68 4.40 4.37
C ALA A 351 10.42 5.23 4.70
N PHE A 352 9.22 4.71 4.43
CA PHE A 352 7.97 5.44 4.66
C PHE A 352 7.34 5.15 6.02
N ARG A 353 8.09 4.49 6.92
CA ARG A 353 7.67 4.17 8.30
C ARG A 353 6.34 3.40 8.37
N GLY A 354 6.05 2.59 7.35
CA GLY A 354 4.82 1.78 7.30
C GLY A 354 3.54 2.57 7.02
N GLU A 355 3.63 3.66 6.26
CA GLU A 355 2.45 4.49 5.93
C GLU A 355 1.35 3.68 5.23
N THR A 356 0.15 3.66 5.84
CA THR A 356 -1.00 2.89 5.34
C THR A 356 -1.49 3.36 3.97
N ALA A 357 -1.43 4.67 3.70
CA ALA A 357 -1.80 5.24 2.40
C ALA A 357 -0.85 4.79 1.28
N ALA A 358 0.47 4.79 1.52
CA ALA A 358 1.44 4.25 0.57
C ALA A 358 1.30 2.74 0.37
N GLN A 359 1.03 1.96 1.42
CA GLN A 359 0.73 0.52 1.30
C GLN A 359 -0.50 0.27 0.43
N LYS A 360 -1.54 1.11 0.59
CA LYS A 360 -2.74 1.04 -0.24
C LYS A 360 -2.42 1.33 -1.71
N ARG A 361 -1.66 2.39 -1.99
CA ARG A 361 -1.24 2.76 -3.36
C ARG A 361 -0.37 1.68 -3.99
N LEU A 362 0.53 1.06 -3.22
CA LEU A 362 1.33 -0.09 -3.66
C LEU A 362 0.42 -1.26 -4.05
N LYS A 363 -0.55 -1.62 -3.19
CA LYS A 363 -1.54 -2.66 -3.48
C LYS A 363 -2.34 -2.36 -4.76
N GLU A 364 -2.83 -1.12 -4.91
CA GLU A 364 -3.56 -0.68 -6.11
C GLU A 364 -2.71 -0.84 -7.38
N ALA A 365 -1.41 -0.55 -7.33
CA ALA A 365 -0.51 -0.74 -8.47
C ALA A 365 -0.44 -2.22 -8.90
N PHE A 366 -0.21 -3.12 -7.94
CA PHE A 366 -0.19 -4.57 -8.18
C PHE A 366 -1.51 -5.09 -8.74
N GLU A 367 -2.65 -4.65 -8.18
CA GLU A 367 -3.97 -5.01 -8.71
C GLU A 367 -4.15 -4.50 -10.15
N GLN A 368 -3.72 -3.28 -10.47
CA GLN A 368 -3.96 -2.70 -11.79
C GLN A 368 -3.17 -3.40 -12.91
N PHE A 369 -1.88 -3.68 -12.73
CA PHE A 369 -1.11 -4.33 -13.80
C PHE A 369 -1.37 -5.84 -13.89
N LEU A 370 -1.62 -6.54 -12.77
CA LEU A 370 -1.91 -7.98 -12.82
C LEU A 370 -3.25 -8.29 -13.47
N ASN A 371 -4.24 -7.40 -13.31
CA ASN A 371 -5.55 -7.56 -13.91
C ASN A 371 -5.68 -6.91 -15.29
N ALA A 372 -4.63 -6.27 -15.81
CA ALA A 372 -4.61 -5.79 -17.18
C ALA A 372 -4.53 -6.95 -18.19
N ASP A 373 -4.03 -8.11 -17.76
CA ASP A 373 -3.83 -9.29 -18.60
C ASP A 373 -4.36 -10.55 -17.88
N ALA A 374 -5.39 -11.19 -18.46
CA ALA A 374 -5.99 -12.40 -17.92
C ALA A 374 -5.02 -13.59 -17.84
N ARG A 375 -3.92 -13.56 -18.61
CA ARG A 375 -2.88 -14.61 -18.61
C ARG A 375 -2.13 -14.67 -17.28
N CYS A 376 -2.08 -13.59 -16.50
CA CYS A 376 -1.45 -13.57 -15.18
C CYS A 376 -2.01 -14.65 -14.24
N ALA A 377 -3.33 -14.86 -14.26
CA ALA A 377 -3.99 -15.91 -13.48
C ALA A 377 -3.55 -17.32 -13.91
N SER A 378 -3.39 -17.56 -15.22
CA SER A 378 -2.89 -18.82 -15.75
C SER A 378 -1.43 -19.06 -15.39
N CYS A 379 -0.58 -18.04 -15.50
CA CYS A 379 0.84 -18.11 -15.13
C CYS A 379 1.02 -18.47 -13.65
N LEU A 380 0.21 -17.88 -12.75
CA LEU A 380 0.20 -18.22 -11.33
C LEU A 380 -0.14 -19.70 -11.11
N VAL A 381 -1.13 -20.25 -11.83
CA VAL A 381 -1.47 -21.69 -11.74
C VAL A 381 -0.33 -22.57 -12.21
N ILE A 382 0.33 -22.23 -13.32
CA ILE A 382 1.47 -22.98 -13.87
C ILE A 382 2.61 -23.00 -12.86
N TYR A 383 2.93 -21.84 -12.27
CA TYR A 383 3.94 -21.73 -11.21
C TYR A 383 3.60 -22.63 -10.01
N VAL A 384 2.35 -22.60 -9.53
CA VAL A 384 1.90 -23.47 -8.45
C VAL A 384 1.99 -24.95 -8.82
N ASP A 385 1.65 -25.34 -10.04
CA ASP A 385 1.77 -26.74 -10.49
C ASP A 385 3.24 -27.20 -10.56
N GLU A 386 4.17 -26.34 -10.98
CA GLU A 386 5.61 -26.65 -10.94
C GLU A 386 6.13 -26.75 -9.50
N LEU A 387 5.72 -25.82 -8.64
CA LEU A 387 6.07 -25.81 -7.22
C LEU A 387 5.61 -27.11 -6.53
N MET A 388 4.37 -27.55 -6.79
CA MET A 388 3.80 -28.79 -6.25
C MET A 388 4.50 -30.05 -6.77
N ARG A 389 5.03 -30.04 -8.01
CA ARG A 389 5.67 -31.23 -8.62
C ARG A 389 7.14 -31.38 -8.26
N ARG A 390 7.87 -30.26 -8.12
CA ARG A 390 9.33 -30.24 -8.01
C ARG A 390 9.84 -29.39 -6.85
N GLY A 391 9.15 -28.30 -6.54
CA GLY A 391 9.61 -27.26 -5.61
C GLY A 391 9.82 -27.72 -4.17
N PHE A 392 9.09 -28.74 -3.71
CA PHE A 392 9.14 -29.19 -2.31
C PHE A 392 10.05 -30.40 -2.05
N LYS A 393 10.85 -30.84 -3.03
CA LYS A 393 11.77 -31.97 -2.82
C LYS A 393 12.88 -31.58 -1.84
N GLY A 394 12.77 -32.04 -0.60
CA GLY A 394 13.74 -31.75 0.47
C GLY A 394 13.50 -30.44 1.22
N ALA A 395 12.37 -29.76 0.98
CA ALA A 395 11.97 -28.56 1.72
C ALA A 395 11.35 -28.93 3.08
N THR A 396 11.50 -28.05 4.08
CA THR A 396 10.81 -28.22 5.37
C THR A 396 9.34 -27.77 5.27
N GLU A 397 8.48 -28.27 6.15
CA GLU A 397 7.06 -27.86 6.21
C GLU A 397 6.90 -26.33 6.33
N ARG A 398 7.78 -25.68 7.10
CA ARG A 398 7.78 -24.21 7.27
C ARG A 398 8.11 -23.48 5.97
N ASP A 399 9.07 -23.99 5.19
CA ASP A 399 9.43 -23.40 3.91
C ASP A 399 8.29 -23.55 2.89
N VAL A 400 7.62 -24.70 2.90
CA VAL A 400 6.42 -24.95 2.09
C VAL A 400 5.33 -23.92 2.42
N GLU A 401 5.01 -23.74 3.71
CA GLU A 401 4.00 -22.78 4.13
C GLU A 401 4.33 -21.35 3.69
N ARG A 402 5.59 -20.92 3.88
CA ARG A 402 6.05 -19.59 3.49
C ARG A 402 5.91 -19.34 1.98
N GLN A 403 6.25 -20.31 1.14
CA GLN A 403 6.09 -20.18 -0.31
C GLN A 403 4.63 -20.17 -0.73
N LEU A 404 3.77 -20.97 -0.08
CA LEU A 404 2.33 -20.93 -0.33
C LEU A 404 1.72 -19.59 0.08
N ASP A 405 2.18 -18.96 1.18
CA ASP A 405 1.71 -17.63 1.59
C ASP A 405 2.09 -16.54 0.58
N GLN A 406 3.27 -16.62 -0.03
CA GLN A 406 3.70 -15.73 -1.11
C GLN A 406 2.80 -15.86 -2.36
N VAL A 407 2.45 -17.09 -2.74
CA VAL A 407 1.49 -17.34 -3.83
C VAL A 407 0.13 -16.74 -3.51
N ILE A 408 -0.35 -16.92 -2.28
CA ILE A 408 -1.65 -16.40 -1.84
C ILE A 408 -1.65 -14.87 -1.81
N LEU A 409 -0.53 -14.24 -1.47
CA LEU A 409 -0.39 -12.79 -1.55
C LEU A 409 -0.62 -12.27 -2.97
N ILE A 410 -0.04 -12.90 -3.98
CA ILE A 410 -0.27 -12.53 -5.39
C ILE A 410 -1.71 -12.86 -5.82
N PHE A 411 -2.23 -14.02 -5.40
CA PHE A 411 -3.61 -14.42 -5.67
C PHE A 411 -4.64 -13.39 -5.15
N ARG A 412 -4.37 -12.72 -4.02
CA ARG A 412 -5.24 -11.65 -3.49
C ARG A 412 -5.35 -10.45 -4.41
N TYR A 413 -4.34 -10.17 -5.23
CA TYR A 413 -4.36 -9.06 -6.19
C TYR A 413 -5.12 -9.40 -7.47
N LEU A 414 -5.48 -10.67 -7.70
CA LEU A 414 -6.26 -11.08 -8.87
C LEU A 414 -7.76 -10.80 -8.65
N ASN A 415 -8.38 -10.14 -9.63
CA ASN A 415 -9.81 -9.93 -9.70
C ASN A 415 -10.51 -11.20 -10.21
N ASP A 416 -9.99 -11.82 -11.27
CA ASP A 416 -10.58 -12.97 -11.95
C ASP A 416 -10.16 -14.31 -11.31
N LYS A 417 -10.55 -14.52 -10.05
CA LYS A 417 -10.19 -15.72 -9.27
C LYS A 417 -10.86 -17.00 -9.78
N ASP A 418 -11.98 -16.88 -10.47
CA ASP A 418 -12.66 -17.98 -11.16
C ASP A 418 -11.87 -18.53 -12.36
N VAL A 419 -11.12 -17.67 -13.07
CA VAL A 419 -10.17 -18.09 -14.10
C VAL A 419 -9.05 -18.92 -13.47
N PHE A 420 -8.50 -18.44 -12.35
CA PHE A 420 -7.55 -19.22 -11.56
C PHE A 420 -8.15 -20.57 -11.12
N GLU A 421 -9.38 -20.59 -10.58
CA GLU A 421 -10.08 -21.81 -10.16
C GLU A 421 -10.16 -22.84 -11.29
N ALA A 422 -10.58 -22.41 -12.48
CA ALA A 422 -10.76 -23.27 -13.65
C ALA A 422 -9.45 -23.94 -14.08
N TYR A 423 -8.37 -23.17 -14.22
CA TYR A 423 -7.05 -23.71 -14.57
C TYR A 423 -6.46 -24.56 -13.43
N TYR A 424 -6.57 -24.09 -12.18
CA TYR A 424 -6.06 -24.82 -11.01
C TYR A 424 -6.72 -26.19 -10.89
N LYS A 425 -8.04 -26.26 -11.08
CA LYS A 425 -8.83 -27.49 -11.09
C LYS A 425 -8.34 -28.48 -12.14
N GLN A 426 -8.00 -28.02 -13.34
CA GLN A 426 -7.45 -28.88 -14.40
C GLN A 426 -6.09 -29.48 -14.03
N HIS A 427 -5.18 -28.66 -13.48
CA HIS A 427 -3.86 -29.15 -13.05
C HIS A 427 -3.96 -30.07 -11.84
N LEU A 428 -4.80 -29.74 -10.86
CA LEU A 428 -5.08 -30.60 -9.70
C LEU A 428 -5.64 -31.96 -10.14
N ALA A 429 -6.61 -31.99 -11.05
CA ALA A 429 -7.17 -33.25 -11.57
C ALA A 429 -6.09 -34.14 -12.20
N LYS A 430 -5.19 -33.55 -13.00
CA LYS A 430 -4.06 -34.29 -13.58
C LYS A 430 -3.13 -34.85 -12.51
N ARG A 431 -2.79 -34.06 -11.48
CA ARG A 431 -1.92 -34.51 -10.38
C ARG A 431 -2.57 -35.64 -9.57
N LEU A 432 -3.82 -35.48 -9.17
CA LEU A 432 -4.53 -36.48 -8.37
C LEU A 432 -4.71 -37.83 -9.08
N LEU A 433 -4.99 -37.83 -10.39
CA LEU A 433 -5.21 -39.08 -11.14
C LEU A 433 -3.93 -39.78 -11.59
N HIS A 434 -2.84 -39.02 -11.79
CA HIS A 434 -1.57 -39.57 -12.25
C HIS A 434 -0.57 -39.83 -11.10
N ALA A 435 -0.84 -39.31 -9.91
CA ALA A 435 -0.08 -39.62 -8.71
C ALA A 435 -0.42 -41.03 -8.23
N ARG A 436 0.61 -41.90 -8.11
CA ARG A 436 0.47 -43.24 -7.51
C ARG A 436 0.35 -43.21 -5.98
N SER A 437 0.40 -42.03 -5.36
CA SER A 437 0.48 -41.84 -3.91
C SER A 437 -0.59 -40.85 -3.43
N MET A 438 -0.91 -40.91 -2.13
CA MET A 438 -1.90 -40.02 -1.51
C MET A 438 -1.59 -38.54 -1.80
N PRO A 439 -2.63 -37.69 -1.87
CA PRO A 439 -2.42 -36.26 -2.06
C PRO A 439 -1.52 -35.68 -0.97
N SER A 440 -0.54 -34.86 -1.36
CA SER A 440 0.45 -34.28 -0.45
C SER A 440 -0.23 -33.35 0.56
N ASP A 441 0.28 -33.30 1.80
CA ASP A 441 -0.15 -32.34 2.82
C ASP A 441 -0.02 -30.88 2.33
N ALA A 442 0.91 -30.62 1.41
CA ALA A 442 1.04 -29.33 0.73
C ALA A 442 -0.21 -28.97 -0.11
N GLU A 443 -0.83 -29.93 -0.78
CA GLU A 443 -2.06 -29.67 -1.56
C GLU A 443 -3.25 -29.37 -0.65
N ARG A 444 -3.32 -30.03 0.53
CA ARG A 444 -4.33 -29.75 1.55
C ARG A 444 -4.13 -28.36 2.16
N SER A 445 -2.88 -27.99 2.45
CA SER A 445 -2.52 -26.66 2.97
C SER A 445 -2.91 -25.57 1.97
N MET A 446 -2.58 -25.74 0.68
CA MET A 446 -2.98 -24.79 -0.37
C MET A 446 -4.51 -24.64 -0.45
N LEU A 447 -5.25 -25.74 -0.37
CA LEU A 447 -6.71 -25.71 -0.39
C LEU A 447 -7.29 -24.97 0.82
N ALA A 448 -6.71 -25.18 2.01
CA ALA A 448 -7.10 -24.46 3.22
C ALA A 448 -6.88 -22.94 3.09
N LYS A 449 -5.76 -22.52 2.49
CA LYS A 449 -5.49 -21.10 2.21
C LYS A 449 -6.43 -20.52 1.14
N LEU A 450 -6.75 -21.26 0.08
CA LEU A 450 -7.76 -20.82 -0.90
C LEU A 450 -9.15 -20.68 -0.26
N LYS A 451 -9.50 -21.56 0.68
CA LYS A 451 -10.74 -21.52 1.44
C LYS A 451 -10.82 -20.31 2.36
N SER A 452 -9.73 -19.91 3.02
CA SER A 452 -9.73 -18.71 3.86
C SER A 452 -9.92 -17.43 3.05
N GLU A 453 -9.39 -17.38 1.82
CA GLU A 453 -9.49 -16.18 0.97
C GLU A 453 -10.84 -16.06 0.23
N CYS A 454 -11.38 -17.16 -0.30
CA CYS A 454 -12.56 -17.14 -1.18
C CYS A 454 -13.81 -17.79 -0.57
N GLY A 455 -13.69 -18.39 0.62
CA GLY A 455 -14.77 -19.07 1.30
C GLY A 455 -15.05 -20.49 0.80
N TYR A 456 -15.98 -21.17 1.48
CA TYR A 456 -16.26 -22.60 1.27
C TYR A 456 -16.83 -22.93 -0.11
N GLN A 457 -17.66 -22.06 -0.69
CA GLN A 457 -18.29 -22.31 -1.99
C GLN A 457 -17.27 -22.37 -3.13
N PHE A 458 -16.12 -21.70 -2.99
CA PHE A 458 -15.04 -21.72 -3.96
C PHE A 458 -14.31 -23.06 -3.94
N THR A 459 -14.02 -23.59 -2.75
CA THR A 459 -13.24 -24.83 -2.61
C THR A 459 -14.07 -26.11 -2.66
N THR A 460 -15.41 -26.05 -2.61
CA THR A 460 -16.29 -27.24 -2.52
C THR A 460 -15.99 -28.29 -3.59
N LYS A 461 -15.85 -27.88 -4.87
CA LYS A 461 -15.54 -28.82 -5.97
C LYS A 461 -14.15 -29.43 -5.80
N LEU A 462 -13.17 -28.64 -5.40
CA LEU A 462 -11.79 -29.08 -5.17
C LEU A 462 -11.72 -30.06 -3.97
N GLU A 463 -12.36 -29.73 -2.84
CA GLU A 463 -12.48 -30.62 -1.67
C GLU A 463 -13.15 -31.95 -2.04
N GLY A 464 -14.22 -31.88 -2.85
CA GLY A 464 -14.90 -33.04 -3.40
C GLY A 464 -13.99 -33.97 -4.21
N MET A 465 -13.04 -33.42 -4.99
CA MET A 465 -12.05 -34.22 -5.71
C MET A 465 -11.15 -35.03 -4.75
N PHE A 466 -10.70 -34.46 -3.64
CA PHE A 466 -9.93 -35.23 -2.63
C PHE A 466 -10.77 -36.31 -1.97
N THR A 467 -12.03 -36.00 -1.66
CA THR A 467 -12.98 -36.94 -1.09
C THR A 467 -13.23 -38.12 -2.03
N ASP A 468 -13.40 -37.86 -3.33
CA ASP A 468 -13.57 -38.89 -4.37
C ASP A 468 -12.35 -39.81 -4.46
N ILE A 469 -11.11 -39.27 -4.43
CA ILE A 469 -9.88 -40.09 -4.44
C ILE A 469 -9.83 -41.02 -3.21
N ARG A 470 -10.13 -40.49 -2.02
CA ARG A 470 -10.13 -41.29 -0.79
C ARG A 470 -11.19 -42.39 -0.84
N PHE A 471 -12.43 -42.04 -1.17
CA PHE A 471 -13.52 -43.01 -1.23
C PHE A 471 -13.32 -44.05 -2.34
N SER A 472 -12.71 -43.66 -3.46
CA SER A 472 -12.37 -44.61 -4.52
C SER A 472 -11.38 -45.66 -4.05
N LYS A 473 -10.35 -45.26 -3.29
CA LYS A 473 -9.39 -46.19 -2.71
C LYS A 473 -10.06 -47.16 -1.74
N ASP A 474 -10.89 -46.64 -0.84
CA ASP A 474 -11.65 -47.47 0.11
C ASP A 474 -12.60 -48.44 -0.62
N ALA A 475 -13.23 -48.00 -1.71
CA ALA A 475 -14.09 -48.82 -2.55
C ALA A 475 -13.30 -49.92 -3.29
N MET A 476 -12.12 -49.60 -3.79
CA MET A 476 -11.22 -50.58 -4.43
C MET A 476 -10.69 -51.61 -3.44
N ASP A 477 -10.34 -51.22 -2.22
CA ASP A 477 -9.90 -52.15 -1.18
C ASP A 477 -11.04 -53.11 -0.80
N LYS A 478 -12.28 -52.61 -0.69
CA LYS A 478 -13.47 -53.46 -0.50
C LYS A 478 -13.73 -54.39 -1.68
N TYR A 479 -13.54 -53.91 -2.90
CA TYR A 479 -13.69 -54.72 -4.12
C TYR A 479 -12.65 -55.86 -4.17
N ARG A 480 -11.38 -55.54 -3.91
CA ARG A 480 -10.29 -56.53 -3.83
C ARG A 480 -10.54 -57.58 -2.74
N ALA A 481 -11.10 -57.16 -1.59
CA ALA A 481 -11.50 -58.10 -0.54
C ALA A 481 -12.69 -58.98 -0.97
N HIS A 482 -13.66 -58.43 -1.70
CA HIS A 482 -14.80 -59.17 -2.24
C HIS A 482 -14.36 -60.22 -3.26
N THR A 483 -13.54 -59.86 -4.25
CA THR A 483 -13.04 -60.79 -5.27
C THR A 483 -12.20 -61.92 -4.67
N THR A 484 -11.45 -61.65 -3.60
CA THR A 484 -10.69 -62.67 -2.86
C THR A 484 -11.63 -63.61 -2.08
N ARG A 485 -12.73 -63.10 -1.50
CA ARG A 485 -13.69 -63.89 -0.70
C ARG A 485 -14.71 -64.68 -1.53
N THR A 486 -14.97 -64.29 -2.78
CA THR A 486 -15.83 -65.06 -3.71
C THR A 486 -15.04 -66.13 -4.47
N SER A 487 -13.71 -66.18 -4.28
CA SER A 487 -12.81 -67.19 -4.86
C SER A 487 -12.33 -68.32 -3.91
N PRO A 488 -13.10 -68.84 -2.93
CA PRO A 488 -12.75 -70.09 -2.26
C PRO A 488 -13.68 -71.24 -2.69
N GLY A 489 -13.15 -72.21 -3.45
CA GLY A 489 -13.70 -73.58 -3.52
C GLY A 489 -14.65 -73.94 -4.68
N SER A 490 -14.18 -73.97 -5.93
CA SER A 490 -14.78 -74.85 -6.95
C SER A 490 -13.73 -75.38 -7.90
N GLU A 491 -13.27 -76.59 -7.60
CA GLU A 491 -12.25 -77.36 -8.34
C GLU A 491 -12.75 -77.93 -9.70
N VAL A 492 -13.89 -77.48 -10.26
CA VAL A 492 -14.51 -78.15 -11.43
C VAL A 492 -14.47 -77.34 -12.74
N HIS A 493 -13.86 -76.15 -12.78
CA HIS A 493 -13.73 -75.36 -14.02
C HIS A 493 -12.29 -74.92 -14.34
N ALA A 494 -11.32 -75.80 -14.11
CA ALA A 494 -9.89 -75.53 -14.33
C ALA A 494 -9.42 -75.57 -15.80
N VAL A 495 -10.30 -75.77 -16.81
CA VAL A 495 -9.84 -76.04 -18.19
C VAL A 495 -10.03 -74.88 -19.18
N VAL A 496 -10.82 -73.82 -18.90
CA VAL A 496 -11.12 -72.79 -19.93
C VAL A 496 -10.91 -71.32 -19.51
N ARG A 497 -10.52 -71.00 -18.26
CA ARG A 497 -10.40 -69.58 -17.83
C ARG A 497 -9.06 -69.09 -17.24
N PRO A 498 -7.85 -69.47 -17.71
CA PRO A 498 -6.62 -68.91 -17.13
C PRO A 498 -6.34 -67.45 -17.56
N THR A 499 -6.89 -66.99 -18.68
CA THR A 499 -6.42 -65.73 -19.31
C THR A 499 -7.18 -64.48 -18.85
N ILE A 500 -8.43 -64.62 -18.38
CA ILE A 500 -9.28 -63.49 -17.97
C ILE A 500 -9.10 -63.14 -16.48
N LEU A 501 -8.62 -64.09 -15.67
CA LEU A 501 -8.37 -63.93 -14.22
C LEU A 501 -7.02 -63.24 -13.88
N ALA A 502 -6.24 -62.81 -14.87
CA ALA A 502 -4.87 -62.31 -14.68
C ALA A 502 -4.68 -60.79 -14.90
N LEU A 503 -5.73 -60.03 -15.20
CA LEU A 503 -5.65 -58.57 -15.28
C LEU A 503 -5.98 -57.93 -13.92
N ASP A 504 -4.99 -57.23 -13.35
CA ASP A 504 -5.21 -56.38 -12.18
C ASP A 504 -5.92 -55.08 -12.60
N LEU A 505 -7.05 -54.80 -11.96
CA LEU A 505 -7.89 -53.63 -12.24
C LEU A 505 -7.82 -52.67 -11.06
N ASP A 506 -7.47 -51.42 -11.35
CA ASP A 506 -7.52 -50.32 -10.39
C ASP A 506 -8.47 -49.23 -10.91
N VAL A 507 -9.54 -48.94 -10.17
CA VAL A 507 -10.60 -48.01 -10.61
C VAL A 507 -10.68 -46.82 -9.67
N THR A 508 -10.66 -45.62 -10.24
CA THR A 508 -10.96 -44.39 -9.50
C THR A 508 -12.33 -43.87 -9.92
N THR A 509 -13.27 -43.81 -8.99
CA THR A 509 -14.64 -43.33 -9.22
C THR A 509 -14.75 -41.84 -8.96
N LEU A 510 -15.19 -41.07 -9.96
CA LEU A 510 -15.18 -39.61 -9.95
C LEU A 510 -16.61 -39.06 -10.03
N THR A 511 -16.93 -38.05 -9.22
CA THR A 511 -18.22 -37.37 -9.27
C THR A 511 -18.26 -36.38 -10.44
N ALA A 512 -19.14 -36.60 -11.43
CA ALA A 512 -19.15 -35.84 -12.69
C ALA A 512 -19.19 -34.30 -12.54
N GLY A 513 -19.86 -33.77 -11.50
CA GLY A 513 -19.93 -32.32 -11.24
C GLY A 513 -18.68 -31.70 -10.61
N TYR A 514 -17.80 -32.51 -10.01
CA TYR A 514 -16.60 -32.03 -9.31
C TYR A 514 -15.36 -32.02 -10.20
N TRP A 515 -15.30 -32.85 -11.22
CA TRP A 515 -14.10 -32.99 -12.05
C TRP A 515 -14.21 -32.18 -13.35
N PRO A 516 -13.09 -31.68 -13.91
CA PRO A 516 -13.10 -30.91 -15.16
C PRO A 516 -13.20 -31.81 -16.42
N MET A 517 -13.30 -33.13 -16.24
CA MET A 517 -13.26 -34.11 -17.33
C MET A 517 -14.64 -34.26 -17.96
N GLN A 518 -14.73 -34.05 -19.26
CA GLN A 518 -15.95 -34.30 -20.02
C GLN A 518 -15.98 -35.75 -20.50
N ALA A 519 -17.14 -36.39 -20.41
CA ALA A 519 -17.36 -37.71 -20.99
C ALA A 519 -17.26 -37.60 -22.52
N THR A 520 -16.17 -38.11 -23.09
CA THR A 520 -15.99 -38.25 -24.54
C THR A 520 -16.52 -39.60 -25.02
N ASN A 521 -16.74 -39.73 -26.33
CA ASN A 521 -17.22 -40.98 -26.93
C ASN A 521 -16.33 -42.16 -26.51
N THR A 522 -16.97 -43.24 -26.07
CA THR A 522 -16.27 -44.42 -25.55
C THR A 522 -15.53 -45.13 -26.67
N CYS A 523 -14.22 -45.32 -26.47
CA CYS A 523 -13.42 -46.24 -27.28
C CYS A 523 -13.95 -47.66 -27.11
N ARG A 524 -13.89 -48.47 -28.18
CA ARG A 524 -14.11 -49.92 -28.08
C ARG A 524 -12.96 -50.54 -27.29
N LEU A 525 -13.25 -50.98 -26.06
CA LEU A 525 -12.27 -51.68 -25.23
C LEU A 525 -12.05 -53.11 -25.74
N PRO A 526 -10.83 -53.67 -25.62
CA PRO A 526 -10.60 -55.08 -25.89
C PRO A 526 -11.44 -55.98 -24.98
N ALA A 527 -11.85 -57.15 -25.48
CA ALA A 527 -12.73 -58.08 -24.74
C ALA A 527 -12.19 -58.44 -23.35
N ALA A 528 -10.86 -58.60 -23.21
CA ALA A 528 -10.22 -58.88 -21.93
C ALA A 528 -10.36 -57.73 -20.92
N ALA A 529 -10.30 -56.47 -21.37
CA ALA A 529 -10.48 -55.30 -20.51
C ALA A 529 -11.96 -55.10 -20.15
N GLN A 530 -12.88 -55.35 -21.09
CA GLN A 530 -14.31 -55.26 -20.82
C GLN A 530 -14.77 -56.32 -19.78
N ALA A 531 -14.24 -57.54 -19.88
CA ALA A 531 -14.57 -58.63 -18.97
C ALA A 531 -14.20 -58.36 -17.49
N VAL A 532 -13.23 -57.47 -17.22
CA VAL A 532 -12.88 -57.06 -15.85
C VAL A 532 -13.65 -55.82 -15.38
N CYS A 533 -14.17 -55.00 -16.29
CA CYS A 533 -14.99 -53.83 -15.95
C CYS A 533 -16.40 -54.23 -15.44
N GLU A 534 -17.05 -55.21 -16.08
CA GLU A 534 -18.43 -55.61 -15.77
C GLU A 534 -18.64 -56.11 -14.31
N PRO A 535 -17.74 -56.94 -13.74
CA PRO A 535 -17.84 -57.34 -12.33
C PRO A 535 -17.71 -56.16 -11.36
N PHE A 536 -16.83 -55.20 -11.66
CA PHE A 536 -16.66 -54.00 -10.85
C PHE A 536 -17.92 -53.11 -10.90
N GLU A 537 -18.47 -52.86 -12.09
CA GLU A 537 -19.72 -52.10 -12.23
C GLU A 537 -20.85 -52.73 -11.42
N SER A 538 -20.99 -54.05 -11.54
CA SER A 538 -22.01 -54.81 -10.81
C SER A 538 -21.83 -54.71 -9.30
N PHE A 539 -20.59 -54.78 -8.80
CA PHE A 539 -20.27 -54.60 -7.39
C PHE A 539 -20.61 -53.19 -6.91
N TYR A 540 -20.19 -52.17 -7.67
CA TYR A 540 -20.39 -50.77 -7.28
C TYR A 540 -21.87 -50.37 -7.28
N LEU A 541 -22.63 -50.76 -8.31
CA LEU A 541 -24.06 -50.43 -8.44
C LEU A 541 -24.93 -51.16 -7.39
N LYS A 542 -24.51 -52.32 -6.90
CA LYS A 542 -25.17 -52.99 -5.77
C LYS A 542 -25.03 -52.20 -4.47
N GLN A 543 -23.89 -51.58 -4.24
CA GLN A 543 -23.64 -50.77 -3.02
C GLN A 543 -24.17 -49.34 -3.15
N HIS A 544 -24.27 -48.83 -4.38
CA HIS A 544 -24.70 -47.47 -4.66
C HIS A 544 -25.88 -47.46 -5.64
N THR A 545 -27.06 -47.75 -5.12
CA THR A 545 -28.32 -47.75 -5.90
C THR A 545 -28.66 -46.36 -6.42
N GLY A 546 -29.25 -46.29 -7.62
CA GLY A 546 -29.64 -45.03 -8.27
C GLY A 546 -28.51 -44.25 -8.95
N ARG A 547 -27.28 -44.80 -9.02
CA ARG A 547 -26.16 -44.20 -9.77
C ARG A 547 -25.99 -44.81 -11.15
N LYS A 548 -25.39 -44.06 -12.07
CA LYS A 548 -24.95 -44.53 -13.39
C LYS A 548 -23.45 -44.33 -13.50
N LEU A 549 -22.73 -45.37 -13.93
CA LEU A 549 -21.29 -45.29 -14.20
C LEU A 549 -21.04 -44.99 -15.67
N THR A 550 -19.95 -44.31 -15.96
CA THR A 550 -19.49 -44.02 -17.33
C THR A 550 -17.97 -44.06 -17.34
N TRP A 551 -17.39 -44.96 -18.15
CA TRP A 551 -15.95 -45.14 -18.22
C TRP A 551 -15.27 -44.03 -19.02
N LEU A 552 -14.38 -43.30 -18.36
CA LEU A 552 -13.52 -42.27 -18.97
C LEU A 552 -12.26 -42.92 -19.57
N THR A 553 -12.40 -43.47 -20.78
CA THR A 553 -11.31 -44.18 -21.47
C THR A 553 -10.15 -43.28 -21.92
N SER A 554 -10.34 -41.96 -21.96
CA SER A 554 -9.31 -40.98 -22.36
C SER A 554 -8.22 -40.76 -21.31
N THR A 555 -8.52 -40.97 -20.02
CA THR A 555 -7.64 -40.63 -18.90
C THR A 555 -7.04 -41.82 -18.18
N GLY A 556 -7.34 -43.03 -18.66
CA GLY A 556 -6.81 -44.27 -18.10
C GLY A 556 -5.39 -44.60 -18.57
N SER A 557 -4.75 -45.52 -17.84
CA SER A 557 -3.45 -46.08 -18.18
C SER A 557 -3.48 -47.61 -18.07
N ALA A 558 -2.62 -48.27 -18.82
CA ALA A 558 -2.47 -49.72 -18.81
C ALA A 558 -0.98 -50.11 -18.78
N GLU A 559 -0.68 -51.23 -18.10
CA GLU A 559 0.62 -51.89 -18.16
C GLU A 559 0.50 -53.14 -19.04
N ILE A 560 1.25 -53.18 -20.14
CA ILE A 560 1.20 -54.27 -21.14
C ILE A 560 2.55 -54.95 -21.21
N ARG A 561 2.56 -56.29 -21.15
CA ARG A 561 3.77 -57.08 -21.45
C ARG A 561 3.87 -57.26 -22.96
N ALA A 562 4.83 -56.57 -23.58
CA ALA A 562 5.11 -56.65 -25.01
C ALA A 562 6.29 -57.59 -25.27
N THR A 563 6.06 -58.58 -26.15
CA THR A 563 7.10 -59.51 -26.62
C THR A 563 7.36 -59.22 -28.09
N PHE A 564 8.50 -58.59 -28.39
CA PHE A 564 8.87 -58.24 -29.77
C PHE A 564 9.70 -59.35 -30.43
N SER A 565 10.57 -60.02 -29.66
CA SER A 565 11.32 -61.21 -30.06
C SER A 565 11.55 -62.12 -28.85
N GLN A 566 12.06 -63.36 -29.03
CA GLN A 566 12.31 -64.29 -27.91
C GLN A 566 13.19 -63.69 -26.80
N ALA A 567 14.10 -62.77 -27.14
CA ALA A 567 14.99 -62.08 -26.20
C ALA A 567 14.51 -60.67 -25.76
N ALA A 568 13.58 -60.04 -26.49
CA ALA A 568 13.13 -58.67 -26.22
C ALA A 568 11.71 -58.64 -25.61
N LYS A 569 11.65 -58.75 -24.28
CA LYS A 569 10.43 -58.62 -23.47
C LYS A 569 10.47 -57.32 -22.68
N HIS A 570 9.46 -56.46 -22.89
CA HIS A 570 9.34 -55.17 -22.19
C HIS A 570 7.96 -55.03 -21.55
N GLU A 571 7.92 -54.38 -20.39
CA GLU A 571 6.68 -53.94 -19.75
C GLU A 571 6.43 -52.47 -20.16
N LEU A 572 5.38 -52.24 -20.93
CA LEU A 572 5.02 -50.93 -21.46
C LEU A 572 3.94 -50.30 -20.58
N THR A 573 4.21 -49.14 -20.00
CA THR A 573 3.16 -48.30 -19.39
C THR A 573 2.66 -47.32 -20.44
N VAL A 574 1.41 -47.49 -20.86
CA VAL A 574 0.79 -46.75 -21.98
C VAL A 574 -0.58 -46.18 -21.57
N SER A 575 -1.15 -45.28 -22.36
CA SER A 575 -2.55 -44.86 -22.15
C SER A 575 -3.53 -45.95 -22.57
N THR A 576 -4.77 -45.88 -22.10
CA THR A 576 -5.84 -46.82 -22.51
C THR A 576 -6.03 -46.84 -24.04
N TYR A 577 -5.96 -45.68 -24.70
CA TYR A 577 -6.03 -45.63 -26.18
C TYR A 577 -4.84 -46.31 -26.86
N MET A 578 -3.62 -46.13 -26.35
CA MET A 578 -2.45 -46.84 -26.86
C MET A 578 -2.58 -48.36 -26.65
N MET A 579 -3.15 -48.81 -25.52
CA MET A 579 -3.44 -50.22 -25.29
C MET A 579 -4.41 -50.76 -26.34
N CYS A 580 -5.52 -50.05 -26.59
CA CYS A 580 -6.51 -50.47 -27.59
C CYS A 580 -5.88 -50.58 -28.98
N ILE A 581 -4.98 -49.66 -29.36
CA ILE A 581 -4.25 -49.72 -30.63
C ILE A 581 -3.32 -50.93 -30.70
N LEU A 582 -2.50 -51.15 -29.65
CA LEU A 582 -1.49 -52.20 -29.65
C LEU A 582 -2.09 -53.61 -29.64
N VAL A 583 -3.20 -53.81 -28.91
CA VAL A 583 -3.85 -55.12 -28.81
C VAL A 583 -4.43 -55.57 -30.15
N LEU A 584 -4.87 -54.66 -31.02
CA LEU A 584 -5.37 -55.00 -32.37
C LEU A 584 -4.32 -55.70 -33.24
N PHE A 585 -3.03 -55.44 -33.01
CA PHE A 585 -1.97 -56.10 -33.77
C PHE A 585 -1.75 -57.56 -33.36
N ASN A 586 -2.34 -58.03 -32.24
CA ASN A 586 -2.24 -59.44 -31.83
C ASN A 586 -3.14 -60.35 -32.67
N ASP A 587 -4.22 -59.83 -33.24
CA ASP A 587 -5.17 -60.58 -34.06
C ASP A 587 -4.74 -60.67 -35.54
N LEU A 588 -3.58 -60.10 -35.88
CA LEU A 588 -3.05 -60.06 -37.23
C LEU A 588 -1.82 -60.94 -37.40
N ASP A 589 -1.62 -61.41 -38.64
CA ASP A 589 -0.42 -62.15 -39.01
C ASP A 589 0.86 -61.33 -38.78
N HIS A 590 1.95 -62.02 -38.44
CA HIS A 590 3.23 -61.38 -38.17
C HIS A 590 3.71 -60.54 -39.38
N GLY A 591 3.82 -59.23 -39.16
CA GLY A 591 4.26 -58.28 -40.20
C GLY A 591 3.13 -57.62 -41.00
N ALA A 592 1.86 -57.96 -40.73
CA ALA A 592 0.71 -57.29 -41.31
C ALA A 592 0.67 -55.78 -40.98
N GLU A 593 0.13 -55.00 -41.92
CA GLU A 593 0.01 -53.55 -41.81
C GLU A 593 -1.45 -53.16 -41.60
N ILE A 594 -1.72 -52.20 -40.69
CA ILE A 594 -3.06 -51.61 -40.50
C ILE A 594 -3.01 -50.14 -40.91
N THR A 595 -3.99 -49.68 -41.69
CA THR A 595 -4.13 -48.27 -42.05
C THR A 595 -4.71 -47.43 -40.90
N PHE A 596 -4.44 -46.13 -40.91
CA PHE A 596 -5.02 -45.20 -39.93
C PHE A 596 -6.56 -45.23 -39.94
N ALA A 597 -7.17 -45.27 -41.13
CA ALA A 597 -8.63 -45.38 -41.27
C ALA A 597 -9.18 -46.66 -40.63
N ALA A 598 -8.50 -47.80 -40.79
CA ALA A 598 -8.90 -49.06 -40.17
C ALA A 598 -8.73 -49.03 -38.64
N LEU A 599 -7.65 -48.45 -38.12
CA LEU A 599 -7.46 -48.23 -36.69
C LEU A 599 -8.60 -47.38 -36.09
N ALA A 600 -8.99 -46.30 -36.76
CA ALA A 600 -10.09 -45.44 -36.33
C ALA A 600 -11.44 -46.19 -36.32
N ALA A 601 -11.73 -46.96 -37.36
CA ALA A 601 -12.97 -47.73 -37.46
C ALA A 601 -13.08 -48.83 -36.39
N GLN A 602 -11.98 -49.54 -36.11
CA GLN A 602 -11.97 -50.66 -35.16
C GLN A 602 -11.97 -50.20 -33.70
N THR A 603 -11.20 -49.17 -33.37
CA THR A 603 -11.10 -48.65 -31.99
C THR A 603 -12.21 -47.66 -31.63
N LYS A 604 -12.82 -47.01 -32.64
CA LYS A 604 -13.76 -45.88 -32.47
C LYS A 604 -13.18 -44.71 -31.65
N ILE A 605 -11.86 -44.58 -31.58
CA ILE A 605 -11.20 -43.42 -30.96
C ILE A 605 -11.37 -42.20 -31.87
N PRO A 606 -11.68 -41.00 -31.33
CA PRO A 606 -11.71 -39.76 -32.11
C PRO A 606 -10.42 -39.57 -32.91
N ARG A 607 -10.52 -39.22 -34.20
CA ARG A 607 -9.36 -39.16 -35.12
C ARG A 607 -8.21 -38.28 -34.61
N ASN A 608 -8.52 -37.14 -33.98
CA ASN A 608 -7.52 -36.21 -33.42
C ASN A 608 -6.72 -36.88 -32.29
N GLU A 609 -7.41 -37.53 -31.35
CA GLU A 609 -6.78 -38.29 -30.26
C GLU A 609 -5.99 -39.48 -30.80
N LEU A 610 -6.59 -40.27 -31.70
CA LEU A 610 -5.94 -41.43 -32.31
C LEU A 610 -4.61 -41.04 -32.97
N LYS A 611 -4.61 -39.95 -33.74
CA LYS A 611 -3.40 -39.41 -34.38
C LYS A 611 -2.31 -39.10 -33.36
N ARG A 612 -2.65 -38.45 -32.24
CA ARG A 612 -1.71 -38.12 -31.16
C ARG A 612 -1.13 -39.37 -30.49
N HIS A 613 -1.97 -40.36 -30.21
CA HIS A 613 -1.55 -41.62 -29.60
C HIS A 613 -0.68 -42.48 -30.53
N VAL A 614 -1.01 -42.55 -31.82
CA VAL A 614 -0.22 -43.28 -32.83
C VAL A 614 1.14 -42.64 -33.06
N VAL A 615 1.21 -41.30 -33.14
CA VAL A 615 2.49 -40.58 -33.26
C VAL A 615 3.41 -40.89 -32.07
N SER A 616 2.85 -40.98 -30.87
CA SER A 616 3.61 -41.31 -29.65
C SER A 616 4.29 -42.67 -29.74
N LEU A 617 3.60 -43.66 -30.30
CA LEU A 617 4.10 -45.02 -30.55
C LEU A 617 5.09 -45.13 -31.73
N CYS A 618 5.22 -44.06 -32.53
CA CYS A 618 6.13 -44.00 -33.68
C CYS A 618 7.38 -43.12 -33.41
N THR A 619 7.48 -42.48 -32.24
CA THR A 619 8.58 -41.57 -31.91
C THR A 619 9.94 -42.28 -31.99
N PRO A 620 11.05 -41.61 -32.34
CA PRO A 620 12.36 -42.25 -32.45
C PRO A 620 12.80 -43.00 -31.17
N LYS A 621 12.42 -42.47 -30.00
CA LYS A 621 12.70 -43.04 -28.69
C LYS A 621 11.81 -44.25 -28.35
N HIS A 622 10.55 -44.23 -28.76
CA HIS A 622 9.56 -45.27 -28.48
C HIS A 622 8.98 -45.82 -29.78
N ARG A 623 9.86 -46.22 -30.71
CA ARG A 623 9.51 -46.71 -32.05
C ARG A 623 8.95 -48.13 -32.00
N ILE A 624 7.81 -48.27 -31.34
CA ILE A 624 7.06 -49.51 -31.17
C ILE A 624 6.31 -49.85 -32.46
N LEU A 625 5.78 -48.83 -33.13
CA LEU A 625 5.17 -48.94 -34.45
C LEU A 625 6.07 -48.29 -35.51
N LEU A 626 6.12 -48.91 -36.69
CA LEU A 626 6.77 -48.37 -37.89
C LEU A 626 5.69 -47.81 -38.80
N LYS A 627 5.81 -46.53 -39.10
CA LYS A 627 5.01 -45.84 -40.10
C LYS A 627 5.65 -46.02 -41.48
N LYS A 628 4.87 -46.39 -42.49
CA LYS A 628 5.35 -46.61 -43.87
C LYS A 628 5.72 -45.32 -44.60
N SER A 629 4.92 -44.26 -44.45
CA SER A 629 5.22 -42.98 -45.11
C SER A 629 6.27 -42.17 -44.33
N LYS A 630 7.15 -41.50 -45.08
CA LYS A 630 8.29 -40.72 -44.53
C LYS A 630 7.90 -39.32 -44.04
N GLY A 631 6.63 -38.91 -44.17
CA GLY A 631 6.15 -37.58 -43.80
C GLY A 631 5.98 -37.37 -42.29
N LYS A 632 6.16 -36.12 -41.82
CA LYS A 632 6.03 -35.73 -40.39
C LYS A 632 4.60 -35.80 -39.83
N GLY A 633 3.56 -35.80 -40.67
CA GLY A 633 2.15 -35.88 -40.26
C GLY A 633 1.53 -37.25 -40.55
N VAL A 634 0.48 -37.65 -39.83
CA VAL A 634 -0.30 -38.87 -40.10
C VAL A 634 -1.52 -38.54 -40.96
N SER A 635 -1.69 -39.27 -42.06
CA SER A 635 -2.81 -39.25 -43.00
C SER A 635 -3.64 -40.54 -42.91
N ASP A 636 -4.87 -40.52 -43.44
CA ASP A 636 -5.81 -41.66 -43.33
C ASP A 636 -5.30 -42.95 -44.03
N ASP A 637 -4.50 -42.80 -45.08
CA ASP A 637 -3.89 -43.91 -45.84
C ASP A 637 -2.56 -44.41 -45.25
N ASP A 638 -2.06 -43.79 -44.18
CA ASP A 638 -0.81 -44.21 -43.57
C ASP A 638 -0.96 -45.58 -42.92
N ALA A 639 -0.11 -46.51 -43.34
CA ALA A 639 -0.03 -47.87 -42.81
C ALA A 639 1.01 -47.99 -41.70
N PHE A 640 0.65 -48.73 -40.65
CA PHE A 640 1.46 -48.99 -39.47
C PHE A 640 1.70 -50.48 -39.28
N LYS A 641 2.90 -50.85 -38.84
CA LYS A 641 3.26 -52.22 -38.45
C LYS A 641 4.07 -52.25 -37.17
N VAL A 642 4.04 -53.38 -36.46
CA VAL A 642 4.82 -53.57 -35.23
C VAL A 642 6.32 -53.64 -35.55
N ASN A 643 7.14 -52.92 -34.79
CA ASN A 643 8.59 -52.97 -34.88
C ASN A 643 9.15 -54.17 -34.09
N ILE A 644 9.29 -55.32 -34.73
CA ILE A 644 9.87 -56.54 -34.13
C ILE A 644 11.30 -56.32 -33.63
N LYS A 645 12.05 -55.38 -34.23
CA LYS A 645 13.43 -55.04 -33.86
C LYS A 645 13.52 -54.04 -32.70
N TYR A 646 12.40 -53.62 -32.12
CA TYR A 646 12.41 -52.68 -31.00
C TYR A 646 13.06 -53.31 -29.76
N SER A 647 14.00 -52.57 -29.15
CA SER A 647 14.62 -52.91 -27.88
C SER A 647 14.93 -51.64 -27.11
N SER A 648 14.76 -51.68 -25.79
CA SER A 648 15.07 -50.59 -24.88
C SER A 648 16.07 -51.05 -23.82
N LYS A 649 16.92 -50.13 -23.33
CA LYS A 649 17.80 -50.38 -22.17
C LYS A 649 17.01 -50.65 -20.88
N LEU A 650 15.76 -50.19 -20.81
CA LEU A 650 14.89 -50.35 -19.64
C LEU A 650 13.90 -51.50 -19.85
N LYS A 651 13.77 -52.36 -18.82
CA LYS A 651 12.77 -53.45 -18.80
C LYS A 651 11.34 -52.89 -18.74
N ARG A 652 11.11 -51.87 -17.91
CA ARG A 652 9.86 -51.10 -17.83
C ARG A 652 10.02 -49.80 -18.61
N VAL A 653 9.19 -49.62 -19.63
CA VAL A 653 9.22 -48.45 -20.52
C VAL A 653 7.90 -47.72 -20.41
N ARG A 654 7.92 -46.48 -19.91
CA ARG A 654 6.77 -45.59 -19.96
C ARG A 654 6.77 -44.86 -21.31
N VAL A 655 5.68 -44.99 -22.05
CA VAL A 655 5.49 -44.26 -23.32
C VAL A 655 4.67 -43.01 -23.01
N PRO A 656 5.27 -41.81 -23.00
CA PRO A 656 4.53 -40.59 -22.78
C PRO A 656 3.66 -40.26 -24.00
N LEU A 657 2.52 -39.61 -23.76
CA LEU A 657 1.74 -39.00 -24.82
C LEU A 657 2.50 -37.79 -25.37
N VAL A 658 2.72 -37.76 -26.67
CA VAL A 658 3.34 -36.60 -27.34
C VAL A 658 2.44 -35.39 -27.16
N ALA A 659 3.02 -34.29 -26.70
CA ALA A 659 2.39 -32.99 -26.78
C ALA A 659 2.32 -32.59 -28.26
N MET A 660 1.16 -32.74 -28.89
CA MET A 660 0.89 -31.96 -30.09
C MET A 660 0.76 -30.51 -29.65
N LYS A 661 1.35 -29.57 -30.40
CA LYS A 661 0.92 -28.16 -30.35
C LYS A 661 -0.54 -28.13 -30.81
N GLU A 662 -1.45 -28.49 -29.90
CA GLU A 662 -2.85 -28.08 -30.04
C GLU A 662 -2.80 -26.56 -30.03
N ALA A 663 -3.37 -25.95 -31.07
CA ALA A 663 -3.53 -24.51 -31.20
C ALA A 663 -4.50 -23.91 -30.16
N GLY A 664 -4.61 -24.53 -28.97
CA GLY A 664 -5.50 -24.16 -27.87
C GLY A 664 -5.21 -24.85 -26.53
N ALA A 665 -4.00 -25.44 -26.33
CA ALA A 665 -3.61 -26.05 -25.05
C ALA A 665 -2.37 -25.40 -24.38
N HIS A 666 -1.78 -24.40 -25.04
CA HIS A 666 -1.27 -23.25 -24.29
C HIS A 666 -2.49 -22.49 -23.76
N PRO A 667 -2.39 -21.67 -22.68
CA PRO A 667 -3.42 -20.65 -22.47
C PRO A 667 -3.65 -20.02 -23.83
N ASP A 668 -4.92 -19.96 -24.29
CA ASP A 668 -5.23 -19.32 -25.56
C ASP A 668 -4.37 -18.07 -25.66
N SER A 669 -3.65 -17.88 -26.76
CA SER A 669 -2.84 -16.68 -26.96
C SER A 669 -3.71 -15.40 -27.00
N SER A 670 -5.01 -15.52 -26.73
CA SER A 670 -5.91 -14.43 -26.45
C SER A 670 -5.88 -14.09 -24.97
N ASP A 671 -5.72 -12.80 -24.66
CA ASP A 671 -5.83 -12.22 -23.32
C ASP A 671 -7.27 -12.25 -22.76
N LYS A 672 -8.12 -13.16 -23.28
CA LYS A 672 -9.55 -13.26 -22.98
C LYS A 672 -9.83 -14.38 -21.99
N VAL A 673 -10.87 -14.16 -21.19
CA VAL A 673 -11.43 -15.15 -20.28
C VAL A 673 -11.91 -16.38 -21.09
N PRO A 674 -11.62 -17.61 -20.66
CA PRO A 674 -12.10 -18.81 -21.35
C PRO A 674 -13.63 -18.83 -21.49
N ALA A 675 -14.15 -19.22 -22.65
CA ALA A 675 -15.59 -19.19 -22.94
C ALA A 675 -16.45 -19.96 -21.92
N ALA A 676 -15.94 -21.09 -21.41
CA ALA A 676 -16.61 -21.86 -20.36
C ALA A 676 -16.75 -21.07 -19.04
N VAL A 677 -15.73 -20.27 -18.69
CA VAL A 677 -15.78 -19.41 -17.49
C VAL A 677 -16.74 -18.25 -17.72
N GLU A 678 -16.77 -17.67 -18.92
CA GLU A 678 -17.72 -16.60 -19.26
C GLU A 678 -19.19 -17.06 -19.17
N GLU A 679 -19.47 -18.28 -19.63
CA GLU A 679 -20.79 -18.89 -19.48
C GLU A 679 -21.15 -19.16 -18.00
N ASP A 680 -20.21 -19.68 -17.21
CA ASP A 680 -20.40 -19.87 -15.77
C ASP A 680 -20.66 -18.54 -15.04
N ARG A 681 -19.96 -17.45 -15.42
CA ARG A 681 -20.20 -16.10 -14.90
C ARG A 681 -21.62 -15.63 -15.18
N ARG A 682 -22.15 -15.91 -16.38
CA ARG A 682 -23.53 -15.54 -16.77
C ARG A 682 -24.53 -16.22 -15.86
N HIS A 683 -24.45 -17.55 -15.71
CA HIS A 683 -25.35 -18.30 -14.84
C HIS A 683 -25.25 -17.87 -13.37
N LEU A 684 -24.03 -17.62 -12.88
CA LEU A 684 -23.82 -17.15 -11.51
C LEU A 684 -24.39 -15.75 -11.28
N CYS A 685 -24.25 -14.86 -12.25
CA CYS A 685 -24.82 -13.51 -12.19
C CYS A 685 -26.35 -13.55 -12.19
N GLU A 686 -26.97 -14.29 -13.12
CA GLU A 686 -28.42 -14.48 -13.15
C GLU A 686 -28.96 -15.05 -11.84
N ALA A 687 -28.33 -16.11 -11.31
CA ALA A 687 -28.71 -16.72 -10.05
C ALA A 687 -28.57 -15.76 -8.86
N THR A 688 -27.57 -14.87 -8.87
CA THR A 688 -27.36 -13.86 -7.83
C THR A 688 -28.42 -12.77 -7.91
N VAL A 689 -28.74 -12.29 -9.11
CA VAL A 689 -29.82 -11.32 -9.34
C VAL A 689 -31.15 -11.89 -8.83
N VAL A 690 -31.51 -13.11 -9.23
CA VAL A 690 -32.73 -13.80 -8.79
C VAL A 690 -32.77 -13.94 -7.27
N ARG A 691 -31.65 -14.33 -6.63
CA ARG A 691 -31.56 -14.46 -5.17
C ARG A 691 -31.82 -13.14 -4.44
N ILE A 692 -31.22 -12.04 -4.92
CA ILE A 692 -31.40 -10.70 -4.34
C ILE A 692 -32.84 -10.23 -4.53
N MET A 693 -33.38 -10.37 -5.75
CA MET A 693 -34.73 -9.93 -6.09
C MET A 693 -35.80 -10.76 -5.38
N LYS A 694 -35.59 -12.06 -5.19
CA LYS A 694 -36.48 -12.90 -4.38
C LYS A 694 -36.56 -12.45 -2.92
N ALA A 695 -35.43 -11.99 -2.36
CA ALA A 695 -35.37 -11.53 -0.97
C ALA A 695 -35.93 -10.12 -0.77
N ARG A 696 -35.63 -9.18 -1.69
CA ARG A 696 -36.05 -7.78 -1.58
C ARG A 696 -37.40 -7.49 -2.22
N LYS A 697 -37.89 -8.35 -3.13
CA LYS A 697 -39.09 -8.22 -3.97
C LYS A 697 -39.10 -7.04 -4.94
N HIS A 698 -38.48 -5.93 -4.59
CA HIS A 698 -38.33 -4.75 -5.43
C HIS A 698 -36.94 -4.13 -5.24
N ALA A 699 -36.31 -3.62 -6.30
CA ALA A 699 -35.02 -2.94 -6.22
C ALA A 699 -34.81 -1.93 -7.35
N LYS A 700 -34.16 -0.81 -7.04
CA LYS A 700 -33.71 0.15 -8.06
C LYS A 700 -32.49 -0.39 -8.82
N HIS A 701 -32.35 0.01 -10.08
CA HIS A 701 -31.29 -0.45 -10.97
C HIS A 701 -29.88 -0.28 -10.39
N ASN A 702 -29.54 0.92 -9.91
CA ASN A 702 -28.20 1.18 -9.36
C ASN A 702 -27.93 0.38 -8.08
N ASP A 703 -28.94 0.25 -7.21
CA ASP A 703 -28.81 -0.50 -5.96
C ASP A 703 -28.66 -2.00 -6.22
N LEU A 704 -29.37 -2.52 -7.22
CA LEU A 704 -29.26 -3.92 -7.64
C LEU A 704 -27.88 -4.19 -8.25
N ILE A 705 -27.39 -3.32 -9.14
CA ILE A 705 -26.04 -3.46 -9.72
C ILE A 705 -24.97 -3.42 -8.62
N ALA A 706 -25.06 -2.46 -7.69
CA ALA A 706 -24.11 -2.34 -6.59
C ALA A 706 -24.10 -3.59 -5.70
N GLU A 707 -25.27 -4.12 -5.36
CA GLU A 707 -25.40 -5.31 -4.53
C GLU A 707 -24.92 -6.59 -5.25
N VAL A 708 -25.24 -6.75 -6.53
CA VAL A 708 -24.74 -7.87 -7.35
C VAL A 708 -23.21 -7.81 -7.46
N THR A 709 -22.65 -6.64 -7.73
CA THR A 709 -21.20 -6.43 -7.80
C THR A 709 -20.54 -6.78 -6.47
N ARG A 710 -21.12 -6.37 -5.35
CA ARG A 710 -20.63 -6.66 -3.99
C ARG A 710 -20.63 -8.16 -3.67
N GLN A 711 -21.63 -8.91 -4.12
CA GLN A 711 -21.70 -10.36 -3.87
C GLN A 711 -20.76 -11.17 -4.79
N LEU A 712 -20.56 -10.71 -6.03
CA LEU A 712 -19.73 -11.43 -7.01
C LEU A 712 -18.24 -11.11 -6.91
N SER A 713 -17.86 -9.95 -6.35
CA SER A 713 -16.47 -9.47 -6.23
C SER A 713 -15.51 -10.42 -5.50
N GLN A 714 -16.03 -11.36 -4.71
CA GLN A 714 -15.21 -12.41 -4.10
C GLN A 714 -14.66 -13.43 -5.11
N ARG A 715 -15.28 -13.56 -6.29
CA ARG A 715 -14.91 -14.51 -7.36
C ARG A 715 -14.41 -13.82 -8.63
N PHE A 716 -15.11 -12.79 -9.08
CA PHE A 716 -14.73 -11.99 -10.24
C PHE A 716 -15.34 -10.59 -10.13
N PHE A 717 -14.78 -9.60 -10.84
CA PHE A 717 -15.33 -8.25 -10.84
C PHE A 717 -16.28 -8.06 -12.05
N PRO A 718 -17.62 -8.13 -11.86
CA PRO A 718 -18.56 -7.99 -12.97
C PRO A 718 -18.63 -6.55 -13.47
N GLN A 719 -18.50 -6.35 -14.78
CA GLN A 719 -18.75 -5.04 -15.38
C GLN A 719 -20.25 -4.67 -15.29
N PRO A 720 -20.63 -3.42 -15.02
CA PRO A 720 -22.04 -3.02 -14.94
C PRO A 720 -22.86 -3.37 -16.19
N GLN A 721 -22.24 -3.29 -17.37
CA GLN A 721 -22.88 -3.66 -18.64
C GLN A 721 -23.22 -5.16 -18.71
N PHE A 722 -22.37 -6.02 -18.13
CA PHE A 722 -22.60 -7.46 -18.07
C PHE A 722 -23.79 -7.79 -17.15
N ILE A 723 -23.88 -7.14 -15.99
CA ILE A 723 -25.02 -7.30 -15.07
C ILE A 723 -26.32 -6.85 -15.75
N LYS A 724 -26.28 -5.71 -16.46
CA LYS A 724 -27.43 -5.21 -17.22
C LYS A 724 -27.95 -6.22 -18.23
N LYS A 725 -27.06 -6.85 -19.02
CA LYS A 725 -27.44 -7.92 -19.96
C LYS A 725 -28.09 -9.13 -19.26
N CYS A 726 -27.59 -9.50 -18.08
CA CYS A 726 -28.19 -10.58 -17.28
C CYS A 726 -29.59 -10.20 -16.78
N ILE A 727 -29.80 -8.93 -16.38
CA ILE A 727 -31.13 -8.44 -15.98
C ILE A 727 -32.09 -8.44 -17.17
N GLU A 728 -31.63 -8.04 -18.36
CA GLU A 728 -32.41 -8.08 -19.60
C GLU A 728 -32.85 -9.51 -19.95
N SER A 729 -31.93 -10.48 -19.90
CA SER A 729 -32.24 -11.92 -20.04
C SER A 729 -33.30 -12.39 -19.03
N LEU A 730 -33.22 -11.93 -17.77
CA LEU A 730 -34.20 -12.30 -16.73
C LEU A 730 -35.57 -11.61 -16.90
N LEU A 731 -35.62 -10.41 -17.49
CA LEU A 731 -36.87 -9.74 -17.88
C LEU A 731 -37.55 -10.49 -19.02
N GLU A 732 -36.79 -10.89 -20.06
CA GLU A 732 -37.30 -11.68 -21.19
C GLU A 732 -37.84 -13.05 -20.76
N ARG A 733 -37.25 -13.62 -19.71
CA ARG A 733 -37.67 -14.90 -19.11
C ARG A 733 -38.72 -14.75 -18.00
N GLU A 734 -39.29 -13.57 -17.84
CA GLU A 734 -40.38 -13.26 -16.88
C GLU A 734 -40.04 -13.54 -15.40
N TYR A 735 -38.76 -13.55 -15.02
CA TYR A 735 -38.36 -13.61 -13.60
C TYR A 735 -38.50 -12.26 -12.91
N LEU A 736 -38.40 -11.17 -13.68
CA LEU A 736 -38.47 -9.79 -13.24
C LEU A 736 -39.43 -9.02 -14.15
N GLU A 737 -39.98 -7.94 -13.62
CA GLU A 737 -40.75 -6.94 -14.38
C GLU A 737 -40.24 -5.53 -14.04
N ARG A 738 -40.44 -4.56 -14.94
CA ARG A 738 -40.21 -3.14 -14.63
C ARG A 738 -41.47 -2.54 -14.04
N ASP A 739 -41.34 -1.71 -13.02
CA ASP A 739 -42.47 -1.00 -12.45
C ASP A 739 -43.13 -0.09 -13.52
N ALA A 740 -44.45 -0.01 -13.50
CA ALA A 740 -45.23 0.77 -14.46
C ALA A 740 -45.03 2.29 -14.31
N SER A 741 -44.63 2.75 -13.12
CA SER A 741 -44.40 4.17 -12.80
C SER A 741 -42.93 4.57 -12.86
N ASP A 742 -42.00 3.68 -12.52
CA ASP A 742 -40.55 3.92 -12.56
C ASP A 742 -39.79 2.83 -13.34
N SER A 743 -39.36 3.17 -14.56
CA SER A 743 -38.53 2.29 -15.41
C SER A 743 -37.19 1.85 -14.81
N LYS A 744 -36.72 2.51 -13.74
CA LYS A 744 -35.50 2.16 -13.00
C LYS A 744 -35.76 1.21 -11.83
N MET A 745 -37.01 0.86 -11.57
CA MET A 745 -37.41 -0.05 -10.52
C MET A 745 -37.74 -1.42 -11.11
N TYR A 746 -37.20 -2.47 -10.53
CA TYR A 746 -37.50 -3.85 -10.88
C TYR A 746 -38.36 -4.51 -9.79
N ILE A 747 -39.29 -5.35 -10.22
CA ILE A 747 -40.20 -6.14 -9.38
C ILE A 747 -39.93 -7.62 -9.65
N TYR A 748 -39.90 -8.45 -8.60
CA TYR A 748 -39.74 -9.89 -8.72
C TYR A 748 -41.09 -10.58 -8.94
N MET A 749 -41.19 -11.43 -9.97
CA MET A 749 -42.47 -11.96 -10.45
C MET A 749 -42.88 -13.33 -9.89
N ALA A 750 -42.05 -13.95 -9.04
CA ALA A 750 -42.25 -15.31 -8.53
C ALA A 750 -42.40 -15.44 -7.00
#